data_AF-A0A0E1VZF3-F1
#
_entry.id   AF-A0A0E1VZF3-F1
#
_cell.length_a   1.000
_cell.length_b   1.000
_cell.length_c   1.000
_cell.angle_alpha   90.00
_cell.angle_beta   90.00
_cell.angle_gamma   90.00
#
_symmetry.space_group_name_H-M   'P 1'
#
loop_
_entity.id
_entity.type
_entity.pdbx_description
1 polymer ?
#
loop_
_entity_poly.entity_id
_entity_poly.type
_entity_poly.pdbx_seq_one_letter_code
_entity_poly.pdbx_strand_id
1 'polypeptide(L)'
;MIHIRLKRASFLLLLGAQAVSLGAAAGTLSGTVSSAGTPLAGAMVTVFDAAQARRDTVYTDHNGRYRITVDFAGELRVRARTPYFKDAAQDLALAPDASKTLDFSLARQTVADELSASLPASAHLATLPWSSQDSRTAFISQCNYCHQVGNALTRTPRDEAAWGATVRRMEGYAALLTDRQARDITHTLYQGMNAHAVAAVEKYLYDDRLAPAKIREWAAGDGLTFIHDADVGFDDHLYGADEGHDKIWELDRKTGKLTEWKEPDVDLPVGGIFSGVQLPIGVFSGKHGPHSLAQAPDGRFWITNALSSTLASFDPATKRFKLYELGHSHLYPHTLRIDRAGIVWFTIVASNEVARFDPKTGRFTIIHLPDGGIWRAMSHYLFPLVVKMAAWFPGQNLHLALTHHKWAFQGRDAFPFPYGIDVNPVDGSIWYAKLYANKIGRIDPKTLAVTEFDTPLGGPRRLRFDPQGNLWIPAFDDGGLMRFDTRTHRFETFKLPLLAHNEYEVPYALNVQPKTGDIWITSNMSDRIFRFVPSTQTFITYPLPTRVTWLRDMTFTQDGAVCSSSSNLPAYGIEGGRASFICLYPDGERGGTAANAAGNANAAANLARVRAAAARRTPERTAPARAALARAGSNRDGAIQTAAIQADGTRTDRSAH
;
A
#
# COMPACT_ATOMS: atom_id res chain seq x y z
N MET A 1 0.37 18.99 74.64
CA MET A 1 1.68 19.50 74.16
C MET A 1 2.17 18.61 73.04
N ILE A 2 2.52 19.22 71.91
CA ILE A 2 3.36 18.76 70.78
C ILE A 2 2.68 19.21 69.47
N HIS A 3 3.30 20.23 68.88
CA HIS A 3 2.98 20.90 67.63
C HIS A 3 3.34 20.03 66.42
N ILE A 4 2.48 20.01 65.40
CA ILE A 4 2.88 19.65 64.03
C ILE A 4 2.77 20.91 63.17
N ARG A 5 3.93 21.38 62.70
CA ARG A 5 4.12 22.54 61.81
C ARG A 5 3.77 22.14 60.37
N LEU A 6 2.85 22.86 59.73
CA LEU A 6 2.75 22.90 58.26
C LEU A 6 3.92 23.72 57.69
N LYS A 7 4.81 23.08 56.92
CA LYS A 7 5.76 23.78 56.05
C LYS A 7 5.09 24.02 54.69
N ARG A 8 4.94 25.28 54.30
CA ARG A 8 4.68 25.70 52.91
C ARG A 8 5.98 25.52 52.12
N ALA A 9 5.95 24.69 51.08
CA ALA A 9 7.01 24.61 50.08
C ALA A 9 6.55 25.33 48.81
N SER A 10 7.25 26.41 48.47
CA SER A 10 7.04 27.16 47.23
C SER A 10 7.57 26.36 46.04
N PHE A 11 6.68 26.01 45.09
CA PHE A 11 7.07 25.46 43.79
C PHE A 11 7.53 26.60 42.88
N LEU A 12 8.83 26.67 42.59
CA LEU A 12 9.36 27.42 41.45
C LEU A 12 9.05 26.62 40.18
N LEU A 13 8.16 27.15 39.34
CA LEU A 13 8.00 26.68 37.96
C LEU A 13 9.25 27.06 37.15
N LEU A 14 10.12 26.09 36.87
CA LEU A 14 11.06 26.19 35.76
C LEU A 14 10.27 25.98 34.46
N LEU A 15 9.99 27.08 33.75
CA LEU A 15 9.67 27.00 32.32
C LEU A 15 10.93 26.55 31.57
N GLY A 16 11.04 25.25 31.32
CA GLY A 16 11.96 24.73 30.32
C GLY A 16 11.49 25.17 28.94
N ALA A 17 12.17 26.14 28.33
CA ALA A 17 12.01 26.43 26.92
C ALA A 17 12.45 25.20 26.13
N GLN A 18 11.51 24.40 25.65
CA GLN A 18 11.80 23.40 24.64
C GLN A 18 12.15 24.13 23.36
N ALA A 19 13.44 24.20 23.05
CA ALA A 19 13.92 24.58 21.74
C ALA A 19 13.44 23.52 20.75
N VAL A 20 12.42 23.86 19.97
CA VAL A 20 12.05 23.10 18.77
C VAL A 20 13.24 23.20 17.82
N SER A 21 14.04 22.15 17.71
CA SER A 21 15.10 22.06 16.71
C SER A 21 14.43 21.99 15.33
N LEU A 22 14.26 23.15 14.70
CA LEU A 22 14.09 23.25 13.26
C LEU A 22 15.29 22.53 12.62
N GLY A 23 15.06 21.52 11.80
CA GLY A 23 16.13 20.95 10.97
C GLY A 23 16.71 22.09 10.14
N ALA A 24 17.96 22.47 10.40
CA ALA A 24 18.62 23.54 9.67
C ALA A 24 18.76 23.10 8.21
N ALA A 25 18.21 23.90 7.29
CA ALA A 25 18.45 23.68 5.87
C ALA A 25 19.95 23.79 5.61
N ALA A 26 20.53 22.82 4.91
CA ALA A 26 21.93 22.84 4.53
C ALA A 26 22.15 23.58 3.21
N GLY A 27 21.12 23.76 2.38
CA GLY A 27 21.22 24.61 1.19
C GLY A 27 20.00 24.51 0.29
N THR A 28 19.95 25.39 -0.71
CA THR A 28 18.88 25.42 -1.70
C THR A 28 19.44 25.38 -3.11
N LEU A 29 18.86 24.52 -3.95
CA LEU A 29 19.08 24.51 -5.38
C LEU A 29 17.82 24.98 -6.10
N SER A 30 17.99 25.75 -7.15
CA SER A 30 16.88 26.14 -8.03
C SER A 30 17.35 26.21 -9.47
N GLY A 31 16.43 26.12 -10.42
CA GLY A 31 16.77 26.24 -11.83
C GLY A 31 15.62 25.79 -12.70
N THR A 32 15.97 25.43 -13.92
CA THR A 32 15.02 24.98 -14.94
C THR A 32 15.41 23.61 -15.50
N VAL A 33 14.43 22.85 -15.92
CA VAL A 33 14.59 21.65 -16.74
C VAL A 33 13.88 21.89 -18.07
N SER A 34 14.61 21.74 -19.16
CA SER A 34 14.10 21.98 -20.51
C SER A 34 14.61 20.93 -21.50
N SER A 35 14.07 20.90 -22.71
CA SER A 35 14.63 20.17 -23.84
C SER A 35 14.51 21.03 -25.09
N ALA A 36 15.63 21.27 -25.78
CA ALA A 36 15.69 22.15 -26.95
C ALA A 36 14.99 23.50 -26.73
N GLY A 37 15.17 24.10 -25.54
CA GLY A 37 14.56 25.38 -25.16
C GLY A 37 13.09 25.30 -24.73
N THR A 38 12.44 24.14 -24.84
CA THR A 38 11.06 23.94 -24.36
C THR A 38 11.07 23.50 -22.89
N PRO A 39 10.36 24.17 -21.98
CA PRO A 39 10.26 23.73 -20.60
C PRO A 39 9.64 22.33 -20.44
N LEU A 40 10.16 21.55 -19.49
CA LEU A 40 9.62 20.23 -19.17
C LEU A 40 8.91 20.29 -17.81
N ALA A 41 7.57 20.28 -17.84
CA ALA A 41 6.74 20.27 -16.63
C ALA A 41 6.68 18.89 -15.98
N GLY A 42 6.69 18.83 -14.64
CA GLY A 42 6.65 17.58 -13.89
C GLY A 42 7.94 16.75 -13.94
N ALA A 43 9.03 17.29 -14.48
CA ALA A 43 10.33 16.65 -14.45
C ALA A 43 10.83 16.57 -13.00
N MET A 44 11.34 15.40 -12.61
CA MET A 44 11.86 15.14 -11.28
C MET A 44 13.30 15.62 -11.18
N VAL A 45 13.61 16.45 -10.18
CA VAL A 45 14.97 16.84 -9.82
C VAL A 45 15.30 16.23 -8.47
N THR A 46 16.26 15.31 -8.45
CA THR A 46 16.67 14.53 -7.28
C THR A 46 18.08 14.92 -6.86
N VAL A 47 18.26 15.25 -5.58
CA VAL A 47 19.56 15.55 -4.96
C VAL A 47 19.94 14.35 -4.11
N PHE A 48 21.10 13.76 -4.38
CA PHE A 48 21.69 12.65 -3.64
C PHE A 48 22.79 13.18 -2.73
N ASP A 49 22.84 12.68 -1.50
CA ASP A 49 24.00 12.90 -0.63
C ASP A 49 25.24 12.15 -1.15
N ALA A 50 26.41 12.49 -0.61
CA ALA A 50 27.69 11.91 -1.03
C ALA A 50 27.71 10.37 -0.93
N ALA A 51 27.04 9.83 0.10
CA ALA A 51 26.95 8.38 0.33
C ALA A 51 25.85 7.69 -0.49
N GLN A 52 25.01 8.45 -1.20
CA GLN A 52 23.77 8.00 -1.84
C GLN A 52 22.83 7.24 -0.89
N ALA A 53 22.93 7.51 0.40
CA ALA A 53 22.09 6.97 1.45
C ALA A 53 20.81 7.79 1.62
N ARG A 54 20.82 9.06 1.19
CA ARG A 54 19.71 9.99 1.27
C ARG A 54 19.47 10.66 -0.06
N ARG A 55 18.20 10.86 -0.38
CA ARG A 55 17.80 11.62 -1.56
C ARG A 55 16.51 12.39 -1.35
N ASP A 56 16.50 13.59 -1.88
CA ASP A 56 15.35 14.49 -1.86
C ASP A 56 14.99 14.82 -3.32
N THR A 57 13.70 14.73 -3.67
CA THR A 57 13.20 14.99 -5.01
C THR A 57 12.08 16.03 -4.98
N VAL A 58 12.10 16.94 -5.95
CA VAL A 58 10.98 17.83 -6.28
C VAL A 58 10.60 17.70 -7.75
N TYR A 59 9.46 18.26 -8.13
CA TYR A 59 9.00 18.31 -9.51
C TYR A 59 9.10 19.74 -10.06
N THR A 60 9.33 19.86 -11.36
CA THR A 60 9.23 21.15 -12.03
C THR A 60 7.79 21.61 -12.19
N ASP A 61 7.58 22.93 -12.17
CA ASP A 61 6.31 23.57 -12.50
C ASP A 61 6.00 23.55 -14.02
N HIS A 62 4.86 24.14 -14.41
CA HIS A 62 4.46 24.26 -15.82
C HIS A 62 5.49 24.99 -16.72
N ASN A 63 6.37 25.80 -16.13
CA ASN A 63 7.46 26.52 -16.82
C ASN A 63 8.81 25.79 -16.69
N GLY A 64 8.81 24.53 -16.27
CA GLY A 64 10.03 23.74 -16.08
C GLY A 64 10.89 24.21 -14.91
N ARG A 65 10.41 25.09 -14.03
CA ARG A 65 11.19 25.62 -12.90
C ARG A 65 11.09 24.72 -11.69
N TYR A 66 12.17 24.57 -10.95
CA TYR A 66 12.18 23.86 -9.67
C TYR A 66 12.93 24.65 -8.60
N ARG A 67 12.61 24.32 -7.34
CA ARG A 67 13.35 24.74 -6.16
C ARG A 67 13.35 23.59 -5.15
N ILE A 68 14.51 23.20 -4.68
CA ILE A 68 14.68 22.13 -3.68
C ILE A 68 15.59 22.63 -2.56
N THR A 69 15.12 22.49 -1.33
CA THR A 69 15.91 22.73 -0.11
C THR A 69 16.21 21.39 0.52
N VAL A 70 17.49 21.15 0.82
CA VAL A 70 18.00 19.92 1.45
C VAL A 70 18.61 20.24 2.81
N ASP A 71 18.67 19.26 3.70
CA ASP A 71 19.29 19.37 5.03
C ASP A 71 20.63 18.62 5.13
N PHE A 72 21.25 18.32 3.98
CA PHE A 72 22.60 17.79 3.86
C PHE A 72 23.45 18.60 2.87
N ALA A 73 24.75 18.69 3.14
CA ALA A 73 25.75 19.47 2.41
C ALA A 73 26.95 18.60 2.02
N GLY A 74 27.91 19.17 1.28
CA GLY A 74 29.11 18.49 0.80
C GLY A 74 29.08 18.24 -0.71
N GLU A 75 29.78 17.20 -1.16
CA GLU A 75 29.76 16.78 -2.56
C GLU A 75 28.46 16.03 -2.86
N LEU A 76 27.57 16.66 -3.61
CA LEU A 76 26.25 16.15 -3.95
C LEU A 76 26.18 15.80 -5.43
N ARG A 77 25.33 14.82 -5.76
CA ARG A 77 24.92 14.57 -7.14
C ARG A 77 23.49 15.00 -7.33
N VAL A 78 23.21 15.74 -8.41
CA VAL A 78 21.86 16.20 -8.75
C VAL A 78 21.47 15.63 -10.10
N ARG A 79 20.30 14.99 -10.18
CA ARG A 79 19.78 14.37 -11.39
C ARG A 79 18.43 14.96 -11.77
N ALA A 80 18.27 15.37 -13.02
CA ALA A 80 16.98 15.64 -13.64
C ALA A 80 16.52 14.44 -14.48
N ARG A 81 15.26 14.04 -14.33
CA ARG A 81 14.63 12.89 -15.00
C ARG A 81 13.19 13.22 -15.39
N THR A 82 12.78 12.76 -16.57
CA THR A 82 11.37 12.71 -16.97
C THR A 82 11.19 11.61 -18.04
N PRO A 83 10.01 10.95 -18.12
CA PRO A 83 9.75 9.93 -19.13
C PRO A 83 10.06 10.41 -20.55
N TYR A 84 10.57 9.54 -21.41
CA TYR A 84 10.99 9.82 -22.80
C TYR A 84 12.27 10.64 -23.00
N PHE A 85 12.97 11.02 -21.92
CA PHE A 85 14.23 11.76 -22.01
C PHE A 85 15.36 11.00 -21.31
N LYS A 86 16.60 11.22 -21.75
CA LYS A 86 17.78 10.72 -21.07
C LYS A 86 17.94 11.50 -19.77
N ASP A 87 18.26 10.80 -18.69
CA ASP A 87 18.61 11.45 -17.43
C ASP A 87 19.84 12.35 -17.65
N ALA A 88 19.83 13.53 -17.02
CA ALA A 88 21.01 14.38 -16.93
C ALA A 88 21.39 14.52 -15.46
N ALA A 89 22.68 14.48 -15.16
CA ALA A 89 23.16 14.62 -13.79
C ALA A 89 24.46 15.41 -13.73
N GLN A 90 24.60 16.16 -12.64
CA GLN A 90 25.73 17.05 -12.38
C GLN A 90 26.15 16.88 -10.92
N ASP A 91 27.46 16.89 -10.68
CA ASP A 91 28.03 16.84 -9.34
C ASP A 91 28.37 18.26 -8.91
N LEU A 92 28.12 18.59 -7.64
CA LEU A 92 28.38 19.92 -7.09
C LEU A 92 28.68 19.88 -5.59
N ALA A 93 29.60 20.72 -5.16
CA ALA A 93 29.80 21.02 -3.74
C ALA A 93 28.70 21.99 -3.26
N LEU A 94 27.92 21.65 -2.24
CA LEU A 94 26.95 22.54 -1.60
C LEU A 94 27.41 22.84 -0.17
N ALA A 95 27.76 24.11 0.11
CA ALA A 95 28.06 24.55 1.46
C ALA A 95 26.77 24.77 2.27
N PRO A 96 26.81 24.67 3.61
CA PRO A 96 25.70 25.06 4.49
C PRO A 96 25.13 26.43 4.13
N ASP A 97 23.80 26.57 4.15
CA ASP A 97 23.03 27.77 3.81
C ASP A 97 23.26 28.34 2.39
N ALA A 98 24.01 27.64 1.52
CA ALA A 98 24.27 28.12 0.17
C ALA A 98 23.03 28.00 -0.72
N SER A 99 22.86 28.97 -1.62
CA SER A 99 21.90 28.90 -2.72
C SER A 99 22.65 28.81 -4.04
N LYS A 100 22.34 27.80 -4.86
CA LYS A 100 22.93 27.64 -6.20
C LYS A 100 21.85 27.51 -7.27
N THR A 101 22.15 28.08 -8.44
CA THR A 101 21.34 27.87 -9.64
C THR A 101 21.92 26.72 -10.46
N LEU A 102 21.07 25.79 -10.88
CA LEU A 102 21.48 24.63 -11.68
C LEU A 102 20.41 24.30 -12.72
N ASP A 103 20.72 24.56 -13.98
CA ASP A 103 19.82 24.26 -15.10
C ASP A 103 20.16 22.90 -15.73
N PHE A 104 19.14 22.25 -16.27
CA PHE A 104 19.25 20.99 -16.99
C PHE A 104 18.60 21.12 -18.38
N SER A 105 19.31 20.62 -19.39
CA SER A 105 18.77 20.40 -20.73
C SER A 105 18.78 18.91 -21.01
N LEU A 106 17.59 18.30 -21.11
CA LEU A 106 17.44 16.87 -21.33
C LEU A 106 17.34 16.56 -22.82
N ALA A 107 18.07 15.53 -23.26
CA ALA A 107 17.96 15.00 -24.60
C ALA A 107 16.80 14.02 -24.70
N ARG A 108 15.94 14.17 -25.72
CA ARG A 108 14.88 13.20 -26.01
C ARG A 108 15.50 11.85 -26.36
N GLN A 109 14.94 10.76 -25.85
CA GLN A 109 15.34 9.41 -26.25
C GLN A 109 14.79 9.09 -27.63
N THR A 110 15.67 8.69 -28.55
CA THR A 110 15.34 8.34 -29.93
C THR A 110 15.74 6.90 -30.28
N VAL A 111 16.56 6.26 -29.45
CA VAL A 111 16.95 4.86 -29.60
C VAL A 111 15.87 3.99 -28.97
N ALA A 112 15.26 3.10 -29.75
CA ALA A 112 14.13 2.29 -29.31
C ALA A 112 14.44 1.43 -28.07
N ASP A 113 15.62 0.82 -28.03
CA ASP A 113 16.04 -0.02 -26.89
C ASP A 113 16.26 0.79 -25.61
N GLU A 114 16.88 1.97 -25.72
CA GLU A 114 17.06 2.88 -24.58
C GLU A 114 15.69 3.34 -24.06
N LEU A 115 14.80 3.73 -24.98
CA LEU A 115 13.46 4.18 -24.64
C LEU A 115 12.69 3.08 -23.91
N SER A 116 12.62 1.89 -24.52
CA SER A 116 12.01 0.68 -23.95
C SER A 116 12.58 0.38 -22.57
N ALA A 117 13.89 0.46 -22.37
CA ALA A 117 14.52 0.21 -21.09
C ALA A 117 14.22 1.25 -20.00
N SER A 118 13.79 2.45 -20.40
CA SER A 118 13.44 3.53 -19.47
C SER A 118 11.98 3.50 -18.99
N LEU A 119 11.13 2.70 -19.64
CA LEU A 119 9.72 2.55 -19.31
C LEU A 119 9.52 1.70 -18.05
N PRO A 120 8.41 1.89 -17.31
CA PRO A 120 8.09 1.07 -16.17
C PRO A 120 7.76 -0.38 -16.59
N ALA A 121 7.71 -1.27 -15.60
CA ALA A 121 7.39 -2.68 -15.80
C ALA A 121 6.02 -2.89 -16.47
N SER A 122 5.04 -2.03 -16.15
CA SER A 122 3.70 -2.06 -16.73
C SER A 122 3.68 -1.91 -18.26
N ALA A 123 4.58 -1.09 -18.82
CA ALA A 123 4.71 -0.90 -20.28
C ALA A 123 5.06 -2.21 -21.00
N HIS A 124 5.95 -3.01 -20.42
CA HIS A 124 6.36 -4.30 -20.96
C HIS A 124 5.27 -5.37 -20.78
N LEU A 125 4.54 -5.33 -19.68
CA LEU A 125 3.47 -6.29 -19.41
C LEU A 125 2.23 -6.05 -20.28
N ALA A 126 1.96 -4.80 -20.64
CA ALA A 126 0.85 -4.42 -21.52
C ALA A 126 0.97 -5.04 -22.93
N THR A 127 2.16 -5.46 -23.34
CA THR A 127 2.42 -6.06 -24.66
C THR A 127 2.41 -7.59 -24.66
N LEU A 128 2.20 -8.24 -23.51
CA LEU A 128 2.24 -9.70 -23.43
C LEU A 128 1.07 -10.37 -24.19
N PRO A 129 1.34 -11.40 -25.01
CA PRO A 129 0.34 -12.04 -25.87
C PRO A 129 -0.47 -13.10 -25.12
N TRP A 130 -1.34 -12.67 -24.21
CA TRP A 130 -2.18 -13.58 -23.42
C TRP A 130 -3.17 -14.36 -24.29
N SER A 131 -3.10 -15.69 -24.22
CA SER A 131 -4.04 -16.61 -24.90
C SER A 131 -5.35 -16.85 -24.11
N SER A 132 -5.37 -16.49 -22.83
CA SER A 132 -6.48 -16.74 -21.90
C SER A 132 -6.59 -15.61 -20.87
N GLN A 133 -7.82 -15.12 -20.68
CA GLN A 133 -8.12 -14.14 -19.63
C GLN A 133 -7.93 -14.74 -18.22
N ASP A 134 -8.19 -16.04 -18.04
CA ASP A 134 -7.95 -16.74 -16.78
C ASP A 134 -6.46 -16.75 -16.44
N SER A 135 -5.61 -17.14 -17.39
CA SER A 135 -4.15 -17.18 -17.19
C SER A 135 -3.56 -15.78 -16.99
N ARG A 136 -4.10 -14.76 -17.67
CA ARG A 136 -3.75 -13.36 -17.42
C ARG A 136 -4.11 -12.94 -16.00
N THR A 137 -5.31 -13.27 -15.53
CA THR A 137 -5.77 -12.93 -14.18
C THR A 137 -4.96 -13.65 -13.11
N ALA A 138 -4.65 -14.94 -13.33
CA ALA A 138 -3.78 -15.72 -12.46
C ALA A 138 -2.37 -15.09 -12.39
N PHE A 139 -1.80 -14.66 -13.51
CA PHE A 139 -0.50 -13.97 -13.54
C PHE A 139 -0.51 -12.65 -12.76
N ILE A 140 -1.53 -11.81 -12.97
CA ILE A 140 -1.68 -10.55 -12.22
C ILE A 140 -1.70 -10.85 -10.72
N SER A 141 -2.55 -11.79 -10.31
CA SER A 141 -2.76 -12.13 -8.91
C SER A 141 -1.56 -12.80 -8.24
N GLN A 142 -0.87 -13.70 -8.96
CA GLN A 142 0.10 -14.65 -8.39
C GLN A 142 1.57 -14.35 -8.73
N CYS A 143 1.86 -13.42 -9.65
CA CYS A 143 3.24 -13.09 -10.01
C CYS A 143 3.62 -11.65 -9.65
N ASN A 144 2.64 -10.76 -9.53
CA ASN A 144 2.87 -9.35 -9.28
C ASN A 144 2.59 -8.96 -7.83
N TYR A 145 2.72 -9.84 -6.83
CA TYR A 145 2.51 -9.43 -5.42
C TYR A 145 3.80 -9.28 -4.61
N CYS A 146 4.96 -9.66 -5.17
CA CYS A 146 6.27 -9.60 -4.51
C CYS A 146 7.18 -8.49 -5.06
N HIS A 147 7.20 -8.38 -6.38
CA HIS A 147 8.05 -7.46 -7.11
C HIS A 147 7.38 -7.15 -8.45
N GLN A 148 7.87 -6.11 -9.12
CA GLN A 148 7.44 -5.83 -10.48
C GLN A 148 7.93 -6.93 -11.44
N VAL A 149 7.08 -7.38 -12.35
CA VAL A 149 7.47 -8.24 -13.48
C VAL A 149 7.52 -7.38 -14.73
N GLY A 150 8.59 -7.47 -15.53
CA GLY A 150 8.80 -6.61 -16.70
C GLY A 150 9.89 -5.54 -16.50
N ASN A 151 10.49 -5.45 -15.31
CA ASN A 151 11.72 -4.66 -15.12
C ASN A 151 12.95 -5.34 -15.76
N ALA A 152 14.10 -4.66 -15.80
CA ALA A 152 15.32 -5.16 -16.43
C ALA A 152 15.80 -6.55 -15.92
N LEU A 153 15.60 -6.86 -14.64
CA LEU A 153 15.96 -8.15 -14.03
C LEU A 153 15.02 -9.28 -14.49
N THR A 154 13.73 -8.95 -14.66
CA THR A 154 12.67 -9.93 -14.89
C THR A 154 12.27 -10.05 -16.35
N ARG A 155 12.72 -9.18 -17.24
CA ARG A 155 12.46 -9.28 -18.69
C ARG A 155 13.62 -9.82 -19.51
N THR A 156 14.66 -10.34 -18.86
CA THR A 156 15.79 -10.95 -19.55
C THR A 156 15.30 -12.13 -20.41
N PRO A 157 15.66 -12.20 -21.70
CA PRO A 157 15.27 -13.31 -22.56
C PRO A 157 15.78 -14.65 -22.04
N ARG A 158 14.92 -15.66 -22.11
CA ARG A 158 15.17 -17.04 -21.68
C ARG A 158 14.45 -17.99 -22.63
N ASP A 159 14.97 -19.19 -22.80
CA ASP A 159 14.21 -20.25 -23.46
C ASP A 159 12.97 -20.66 -22.63
N GLU A 160 12.04 -21.35 -23.27
CA GLU A 160 10.76 -21.73 -22.64
C GLU A 160 10.98 -22.65 -21.42
N ALA A 161 12.00 -23.51 -21.45
CA ALA A 161 12.30 -24.42 -20.35
C ALA A 161 12.79 -23.66 -19.10
N ALA A 162 13.63 -22.64 -19.29
CA ALA A 162 14.12 -21.74 -18.26
C ALA A 162 13.01 -20.82 -17.72
N TRP A 163 12.08 -20.39 -18.56
CA TRP A 163 10.85 -19.74 -18.10
C TRP A 163 10.00 -20.68 -17.24
N GLY A 164 9.83 -21.92 -17.67
CA GLY A 164 9.11 -22.94 -16.89
C GLY A 164 9.77 -23.21 -15.53
N ALA A 165 11.09 -23.20 -15.46
CA ALA A 165 11.82 -23.28 -14.19
C ALA A 165 11.61 -22.05 -13.31
N THR A 166 11.51 -20.85 -13.90
CA THR A 166 11.18 -19.60 -13.19
C THR A 166 9.78 -19.65 -12.61
N VAL A 167 8.78 -20.06 -13.40
CA VAL A 167 7.38 -20.20 -12.95
C VAL A 167 7.30 -21.21 -11.80
N ARG A 168 7.91 -22.39 -11.94
CA ARG A 168 7.96 -23.39 -10.85
C ARG A 168 8.63 -22.87 -9.58
N ARG A 169 9.64 -22.00 -9.70
CA ARG A 169 10.24 -21.34 -8.53
C ARG A 169 9.26 -20.41 -7.84
N MET A 170 8.47 -19.63 -8.60
CA MET A 170 7.44 -18.76 -8.02
C MET A 170 6.32 -19.58 -7.35
N GLU A 171 5.98 -20.75 -7.89
CA GLU A 171 5.09 -21.69 -7.20
C GLU A 171 5.69 -22.10 -5.85
N GLY A 172 6.99 -22.42 -5.80
CA GLY A 172 7.71 -22.68 -4.55
C GLY A 172 7.68 -21.51 -3.55
N TYR A 173 7.53 -20.28 -4.05
CA TYR A 173 7.29 -19.07 -3.25
C TYR A 173 5.80 -18.77 -3.04
N ALA A 174 4.96 -19.82 -3.02
CA ALA A 174 3.52 -19.78 -2.76
C ALA A 174 2.63 -19.17 -3.87
N ALA A 175 3.10 -19.05 -5.11
CA ALA A 175 2.18 -18.81 -6.24
C ALA A 175 1.30 -20.05 -6.48
N LEU A 176 -0.02 -19.89 -6.44
CA LEU A 176 -0.97 -20.99 -6.55
C LEU A 176 -1.55 -21.04 -7.98
N LEU A 177 -0.90 -21.79 -8.86
CA LEU A 177 -1.31 -21.95 -10.25
C LEU A 177 -1.84 -23.36 -10.51
N THR A 178 -2.79 -23.48 -11.44
CA THR A 178 -3.09 -24.77 -12.06
C THR A 178 -2.01 -25.14 -13.09
N ASP A 179 -1.90 -26.41 -13.46
CA ASP A 179 -0.94 -26.83 -14.50
C ASP A 179 -1.18 -26.15 -15.86
N ARG A 180 -2.45 -25.82 -16.17
CA ARG A 180 -2.79 -25.06 -17.37
C ARG A 180 -2.25 -23.63 -17.28
N GLN A 181 -2.56 -22.92 -16.20
CA GLN A 181 -2.10 -21.55 -15.97
C GLN A 181 -0.57 -21.48 -15.99
N ALA A 182 0.12 -22.41 -15.32
CA ALA A 182 1.59 -22.45 -15.30
C ALA A 182 2.19 -22.61 -16.71
N ARG A 183 1.60 -23.46 -17.57
CA ARG A 183 2.04 -23.61 -18.98
C ARG A 183 1.74 -22.36 -19.81
N ASP A 184 0.53 -21.82 -19.71
CA ASP A 184 0.14 -20.64 -20.48
C ASP A 184 0.98 -19.42 -20.12
N ILE A 185 1.26 -19.22 -18.82
CA ILE A 185 2.13 -18.15 -18.32
C ILE A 185 3.56 -18.36 -18.83
N THR A 186 4.09 -19.58 -18.72
CA THR A 186 5.43 -19.92 -19.23
C THR A 186 5.56 -19.56 -20.71
N HIS A 187 4.58 -19.99 -21.52
CA HIS A 187 4.58 -19.74 -22.95
C HIS A 187 4.45 -18.24 -23.27
N THR A 188 3.57 -17.52 -22.56
CA THR A 188 3.37 -16.08 -22.73
C THR A 188 4.64 -15.29 -22.41
N LEU A 189 5.34 -15.64 -21.33
CA LEU A 189 6.61 -15.01 -20.94
C LEU A 189 7.71 -15.30 -21.96
N TYR A 190 7.81 -16.53 -22.45
CA TYR A 190 8.74 -16.91 -23.50
C TYR A 190 8.54 -16.10 -24.79
N GLN A 191 7.29 -15.95 -25.24
CA GLN A 191 6.96 -15.18 -26.44
C GLN A 191 7.15 -13.68 -26.26
N GLY A 192 6.76 -13.14 -25.10
CA GLY A 192 6.72 -11.70 -24.84
C GLY A 192 8.03 -11.09 -24.34
N MET A 193 8.84 -11.83 -23.58
CA MET A 193 10.11 -11.36 -23.03
C MET A 193 11.29 -11.70 -23.95
N ASN A 194 11.21 -11.27 -25.21
CA ASN A 194 12.06 -11.71 -26.32
C ASN A 194 13.19 -10.72 -26.70
N ALA A 195 13.53 -9.79 -25.81
CA ALA A 195 14.51 -8.71 -26.00
C ALA A 195 14.10 -7.58 -26.94
N HIS A 196 13.01 -7.70 -27.71
CA HIS A 196 12.58 -6.62 -28.58
C HIS A 196 12.12 -5.40 -27.78
N ALA A 197 12.48 -4.22 -28.26
CA ALA A 197 11.98 -2.97 -27.71
C ALA A 197 10.45 -2.91 -27.76
N VAL A 198 9.83 -2.48 -26.65
CA VAL A 198 8.38 -2.23 -26.63
C VAL A 198 8.10 -0.80 -27.08
N ALA A 199 7.17 -0.64 -28.01
CA ALA A 199 6.72 0.64 -28.51
C ALA A 199 5.49 1.16 -27.74
N ALA A 200 5.52 1.07 -26.41
CA ALA A 200 4.40 1.52 -25.58
C ALA A 200 4.34 3.05 -25.54
N VAL A 201 3.17 3.61 -25.90
CA VAL A 201 2.89 5.03 -25.77
C VAL A 201 2.13 5.25 -24.47
N GLU A 202 2.86 5.75 -23.48
CA GLU A 202 2.37 6.08 -22.15
C GLU A 202 2.02 7.57 -22.05
N LYS A 203 0.89 7.87 -21.44
CA LYS A 203 0.42 9.23 -21.23
C LYS A 203 0.70 9.68 -19.80
N TYR A 204 1.76 10.46 -19.66
CA TYR A 204 2.08 11.17 -18.42
C TYR A 204 1.41 12.54 -18.46
N LEU A 205 0.40 12.72 -17.60
CA LEU A 205 -0.30 13.99 -17.46
C LEU A 205 0.30 14.77 -16.29
N TYR A 206 0.71 16.00 -16.57
CA TYR A 206 1.15 16.94 -15.54
C TYR A 206 -0.06 17.45 -14.73
N ASP A 207 0.16 17.64 -13.44
CA ASP A 207 -0.79 18.22 -12.50
C ASP A 207 -0.06 19.31 -11.69
N ASP A 208 -0.64 20.50 -11.57
CA ASP A 208 -0.02 21.62 -10.82
C ASP A 208 0.27 21.28 -9.36
N ARG A 209 -0.45 20.30 -8.79
CA ARG A 209 -0.23 19.80 -7.42
C ARG A 209 1.07 19.01 -7.26
N LEU A 210 1.78 18.71 -8.35
CA LEU A 210 3.13 18.14 -8.31
C LEU A 210 4.20 19.19 -7.97
N ALA A 211 4.05 20.42 -8.46
CA ALA A 211 5.07 21.46 -8.28
C ALA A 211 5.46 21.74 -6.82
N PRO A 212 4.52 21.80 -5.84
CA PRO A 212 4.92 21.97 -4.44
C PRO A 212 5.39 20.67 -3.78
N ALA A 213 5.17 19.51 -4.39
CA ALA A 213 5.42 18.24 -3.74
C ALA A 213 6.92 17.93 -3.61
N LYS A 214 7.27 17.26 -2.52
CA LYS A 214 8.64 16.81 -2.25
C LYS A 214 8.63 15.35 -1.81
N ILE A 215 9.56 14.55 -2.32
CA ILE A 215 9.81 13.18 -1.86
C ILE A 215 11.15 13.14 -1.13
N ARG A 216 11.21 12.45 -0.01
CA ARG A 216 12.44 12.06 0.67
C ARG A 216 12.57 10.54 0.70
N GLU A 217 13.77 10.04 0.47
CA GLU A 217 14.08 8.62 0.61
C GLU A 217 15.36 8.42 1.42
N TRP A 218 15.33 7.40 2.28
CA TRP A 218 16.48 6.94 3.07
C TRP A 218 16.75 5.48 2.72
N ALA A 219 17.89 5.20 2.10
CA ALA A 219 18.28 3.84 1.76
C ALA A 219 18.55 3.04 3.04
N ALA A 220 17.92 1.87 3.16
CA ALA A 220 18.00 0.99 4.30
C ALA A 220 18.58 -0.37 3.90
N GLY A 221 19.44 -0.93 4.76
CA GLY A 221 20.03 -2.24 4.56
C GLY A 221 20.81 -2.40 3.25
N ASP A 222 20.69 -3.58 2.66
CA ASP A 222 21.39 -4.05 1.46
C ASP A 222 20.40 -4.58 0.39
N GLY A 223 20.91 -5.29 -0.61
CA GLY A 223 20.09 -5.85 -1.70
C GLY A 223 19.22 -7.04 -1.31
N LEU A 224 19.39 -7.61 -0.12
CA LEU A 224 18.61 -8.74 0.39
C LEU A 224 17.58 -8.30 1.44
N THR A 225 17.74 -7.12 2.01
CA THR A 225 16.81 -6.50 2.96
C THR A 225 15.37 -6.48 2.42
N PHE A 226 14.42 -6.87 3.26
CA PHE A 226 13.01 -6.93 2.88
C PHE A 226 12.12 -6.29 3.95
N ILE A 227 12.07 -4.96 3.94
CA ILE A 227 11.14 -4.19 4.78
C ILE A 227 9.73 -4.40 4.24
N HIS A 228 8.96 -5.29 4.86
CA HIS A 228 7.64 -5.69 4.39
C HIS A 228 6.59 -4.59 4.66
N ASP A 229 6.38 -4.24 5.93
CA ASP A 229 5.51 -3.12 6.32
C ASP A 229 6.34 -2.06 7.07
N ALA A 230 5.87 -0.81 7.00
CA ALA A 230 6.40 0.30 7.76
C ALA A 230 5.28 1.12 8.41
N ASP A 231 5.52 1.63 9.62
CA ASP A 231 4.60 2.49 10.34
C ASP A 231 5.33 3.66 11.04
N VAL A 232 4.58 4.70 11.41
CA VAL A 232 5.08 5.87 12.13
C VAL A 232 4.87 5.69 13.63
N GLY A 233 5.92 5.86 14.42
CA GLY A 233 5.83 5.88 15.87
C GLY A 233 5.31 7.21 16.41
N PHE A 234 4.89 7.24 17.68
CA PHE A 234 4.47 8.45 18.39
C PHE A 234 5.62 9.47 18.56
N ASP A 235 6.86 9.00 18.48
CA ASP A 235 8.09 9.79 18.37
C ASP A 235 8.32 10.38 16.97
N ASP A 236 7.44 10.09 16.01
CA ASP A 236 7.47 10.53 14.61
C ASP A 236 8.65 9.94 13.80
N HIS A 237 9.31 8.90 14.35
CA HIS A 237 10.24 8.02 13.65
C HIS A 237 9.48 7.03 12.76
N LEU A 238 10.15 6.50 11.75
CA LEU A 238 9.63 5.35 10.98
C LEU A 238 10.18 4.05 11.52
N TYR A 239 9.30 3.07 11.65
CA TYR A 239 9.64 1.70 12.01
C TYR A 239 9.29 0.77 10.84
N GLY A 240 10.20 -0.11 10.44
CA GLY A 240 10.00 -1.06 9.34
C GLY A 240 10.26 -2.49 9.77
N ALA A 241 9.34 -3.40 9.50
CA ALA A 241 9.50 -4.82 9.79
C ALA A 241 10.26 -5.52 8.64
N ASP A 242 11.45 -6.04 8.92
CA ASP A 242 12.25 -6.81 7.97
C ASP A 242 11.92 -8.31 8.09
N GLU A 243 10.94 -8.75 7.31
CA GLU A 243 10.41 -10.13 7.37
C GLU A 243 11.51 -11.16 7.04
N GLY A 244 12.51 -10.78 6.25
CA GLY A 244 13.59 -11.67 5.87
C GLY A 244 14.59 -11.99 6.98
N HIS A 245 14.75 -11.10 7.96
CA HIS A 245 15.93 -11.07 8.84
C HIS A 245 15.62 -10.98 10.35
N ASP A 246 14.35 -11.10 10.74
CA ASP A 246 13.90 -11.02 12.14
C ASP A 246 14.34 -9.74 12.86
N LYS A 247 14.18 -8.59 12.19
CA LYS A 247 14.55 -7.30 12.76
C LYS A 247 13.56 -6.20 12.44
N ILE A 248 13.56 -5.18 13.29
CA ILE A 248 12.85 -3.93 13.09
C ILE A 248 13.88 -2.83 12.79
N TRP A 249 13.69 -2.14 11.69
CA TRP A 249 14.39 -0.91 11.36
C TRP A 249 13.74 0.27 12.08
N GLU A 250 14.54 1.18 12.62
CA GLU A 250 14.11 2.47 13.16
C GLU A 250 14.85 3.59 12.42
N LEU A 251 14.10 4.52 11.84
CA LEU A 251 14.61 5.72 11.18
C LEU A 251 14.17 6.97 11.94
N ASP A 252 15.15 7.69 12.50
CA ASP A 252 14.96 9.10 12.86
C ASP A 252 15.00 9.94 11.58
N ARG A 253 13.83 10.41 11.15
CA ARG A 253 13.67 11.17 9.90
C ARG A 253 14.38 12.53 9.91
N LYS A 254 14.62 13.11 11.10
CA LYS A 254 15.24 14.43 11.24
C LYS A 254 16.74 14.35 11.08
N THR A 255 17.37 13.32 11.65
CA THR A 255 18.82 13.13 11.56
C THR A 255 19.21 12.23 10.38
N GLY A 256 18.27 11.45 9.84
CA GLY A 256 18.52 10.40 8.85
C GLY A 256 19.19 9.16 9.44
N LYS A 257 19.29 9.04 10.77
CA LYS A 257 19.93 7.91 11.43
C LYS A 257 19.03 6.67 11.35
N LEU A 258 19.58 5.60 10.78
CA LEU A 258 18.98 4.26 10.80
C LEU A 258 19.58 3.42 11.93
N THR A 259 18.73 2.65 12.61
CA THR A 259 19.11 1.68 13.65
C THR A 259 18.33 0.38 13.45
N GLU A 260 18.92 -0.75 13.83
CA GLU A 260 18.35 -2.08 13.66
C GLU A 260 18.15 -2.74 15.02
N TRP A 261 16.98 -3.35 15.23
CA TRP A 261 16.62 -4.05 16.46
C TRP A 261 16.22 -5.48 16.14
N LYS A 262 17.05 -6.44 16.52
CA LYS A 262 16.82 -7.86 16.25
C LYS A 262 15.87 -8.47 17.28
N GLU A 263 14.95 -9.29 16.81
CA GLU A 263 14.10 -10.11 17.68
C GLU A 263 14.92 -11.19 18.42
N PRO A 264 14.48 -11.58 19.63
CA PRO A 264 15.11 -12.65 20.39
C PRO A 264 14.95 -13.98 19.68
N ASP A 265 16.01 -14.78 19.63
CA ASP A 265 16.01 -16.05 18.90
C ASP A 265 14.98 -17.06 19.43
N VAL A 266 14.50 -17.94 18.54
CA VAL A 266 13.59 -19.04 18.85
C VAL A 266 14.15 -20.38 18.39
N ASP A 267 13.68 -21.45 19.03
CA ASP A 267 14.01 -22.84 18.68
C ASP A 267 13.20 -23.32 17.48
N LEU A 268 13.37 -22.63 16.35
CA LEU A 268 12.83 -22.97 15.04
C LEU A 268 13.94 -22.91 14.00
N PRO A 269 13.85 -23.67 12.89
CA PRO A 269 14.75 -23.53 11.76
C PRO A 269 14.50 -22.21 11.00
N VAL A 270 15.42 -21.83 10.11
CA VAL A 270 15.20 -20.75 9.13
C VAL A 270 13.92 -21.03 8.34
N GLY A 271 13.09 -20.00 8.16
CA GLY A 271 11.75 -20.13 7.60
C GLY A 271 10.68 -20.54 8.63
N GLY A 272 11.06 -20.74 9.89
CA GLY A 272 10.15 -21.06 10.98
C GLY A 272 9.36 -22.35 10.71
N ILE A 273 8.05 -22.29 10.95
CA ILE A 273 7.11 -23.38 10.70
C ILE A 273 7.02 -23.72 9.20
N PHE A 274 7.39 -22.78 8.32
CA PHE A 274 7.40 -22.94 6.87
C PHE A 274 8.75 -23.41 6.30
N SER A 275 9.66 -23.94 7.11
CA SER A 275 10.98 -24.41 6.64
C SER A 275 10.95 -25.45 5.51
N GLY A 276 9.84 -26.18 5.33
CA GLY A 276 9.60 -27.07 4.18
C GLY A 276 9.37 -26.36 2.84
N VAL A 277 9.04 -25.06 2.88
CA VAL A 277 8.92 -24.18 1.72
C VAL A 277 10.33 -23.69 1.36
N GLN A 278 10.68 -23.73 0.09
CA GLN A 278 11.88 -23.10 -0.39
C GLN A 278 11.63 -21.59 -0.43
N LEU A 279 12.04 -20.85 0.60
CA LEU A 279 11.95 -19.40 0.60
C LEU A 279 13.06 -18.78 -0.28
N PRO A 280 12.91 -17.52 -0.73
CA PRO A 280 13.95 -16.82 -1.46
C PRO A 280 15.29 -16.80 -0.71
N ILE A 281 16.26 -17.54 -1.27
CA ILE A 281 17.58 -17.74 -0.67
C ILE A 281 18.27 -16.40 -0.45
N GLY A 282 18.81 -16.20 0.76
CA GLY A 282 19.54 -15.00 1.14
C GLY A 282 18.64 -13.84 1.58
N VAL A 283 17.41 -13.75 1.07
CA VAL A 283 16.43 -12.76 1.55
C VAL A 283 15.78 -13.23 2.83
N PHE A 284 15.41 -14.52 2.92
CA PHE A 284 14.88 -15.11 4.14
C PHE A 284 15.97 -15.91 4.85
N SER A 285 16.49 -15.34 5.93
CA SER A 285 17.43 -15.96 6.86
C SER A 285 16.89 -16.03 8.30
N GLY A 286 15.75 -15.39 8.56
CA GLY A 286 15.04 -15.40 9.82
C GLY A 286 14.16 -16.63 10.07
N LYS A 287 13.66 -16.72 11.29
CA LYS A 287 12.77 -17.72 11.87
C LYS A 287 11.41 -17.13 12.25
N HIS A 288 11.37 -15.83 12.57
CA HIS A 288 10.15 -15.14 13.01
C HIS A 288 9.31 -14.66 11.85
N GLY A 289 9.93 -13.96 10.91
CA GLY A 289 9.26 -13.24 9.84
C GLY A 289 8.38 -12.11 10.35
N PRO A 290 8.93 -11.06 11.00
CA PRO A 290 8.15 -9.89 11.38
C PRO A 290 7.55 -9.25 10.15
N HIS A 291 6.23 -9.09 10.17
CA HIS A 291 5.47 -8.79 8.95
C HIS A 291 4.73 -7.47 9.05
N SER A 292 3.68 -7.40 9.88
CA SER A 292 2.91 -6.17 10.11
C SER A 292 3.23 -5.60 11.48
N LEU A 293 3.22 -4.27 11.61
CA LEU A 293 3.45 -3.58 12.87
C LEU A 293 2.50 -2.40 13.05
N ALA A 294 2.13 -2.12 14.30
CA ALA A 294 1.41 -0.89 14.67
C ALA A 294 1.65 -0.55 16.15
N GLN A 295 1.70 0.73 16.49
CA GLN A 295 1.91 1.17 17.88
C GLN A 295 0.58 1.28 18.64
N ALA A 296 0.52 0.66 19.82
CA ALA A 296 -0.62 0.72 20.72
C ALA A 296 -0.56 1.96 21.63
N PRO A 297 -1.69 2.37 22.24
CA PRO A 297 -1.74 3.47 23.21
C PRO A 297 -0.85 3.27 24.44
N ASP A 298 -0.40 2.05 24.73
CA ASP A 298 0.57 1.77 25.80
C ASP A 298 2.02 2.07 25.41
N GLY A 299 2.25 2.58 24.18
CA GLY A 299 3.54 2.99 23.65
C GLY A 299 4.32 1.87 22.98
N ARG A 300 3.86 0.61 23.02
CA ARG A 300 4.56 -0.50 22.37
C ARG A 300 4.08 -0.72 20.95
N PHE A 301 4.99 -1.08 20.06
CA PHE A 301 4.64 -1.70 18.80
C PHE A 301 4.21 -3.14 19.04
N TRP A 302 3.13 -3.55 18.40
CA TRP A 302 2.77 -4.95 18.22
C TRP A 302 3.18 -5.37 16.82
N ILE A 303 3.70 -6.58 16.69
CA ILE A 303 4.27 -7.11 15.45
C ILE A 303 3.76 -8.54 15.26
N THR A 304 3.23 -8.85 14.08
CA THR A 304 2.88 -10.22 13.69
C THR A 304 4.10 -10.91 13.09
N ASN A 305 4.41 -12.11 13.57
CA ASN A 305 5.53 -12.90 13.07
C ASN A 305 4.99 -14.07 12.23
N ALA A 306 5.05 -13.87 10.91
CA ALA A 306 4.38 -14.71 9.93
C ALA A 306 4.97 -16.13 9.85
N LEU A 307 6.27 -16.29 10.07
CA LEU A 307 6.97 -17.58 9.93
C LEU A 307 6.99 -18.41 11.23
N SER A 308 6.93 -17.76 12.40
CA SER A 308 6.98 -18.43 13.71
C SER A 308 5.63 -18.66 14.38
N SER A 309 4.52 -18.15 13.82
CA SER A 309 3.20 -18.17 14.48
C SER A 309 3.22 -17.54 15.87
N THR A 310 3.88 -16.37 15.98
CA THR A 310 3.94 -15.58 17.21
C THR A 310 3.42 -14.16 16.99
N LEU A 311 3.04 -13.52 18.08
CA LEU A 311 2.88 -12.08 18.17
C LEU A 311 4.04 -11.55 19.02
N ALA A 312 4.70 -10.49 18.59
CA ALA A 312 5.72 -9.80 19.36
C ALA A 312 5.23 -8.42 19.82
N SER A 313 5.71 -7.97 20.98
CA SER A 313 5.67 -6.55 21.35
C SER A 313 7.08 -5.98 21.40
N PHE A 314 7.29 -4.80 20.82
CA PHE A 314 8.52 -4.03 20.86
C PHE A 314 8.29 -2.69 21.55
N ASP A 315 9.06 -2.41 22.60
CA ASP A 315 9.03 -1.12 23.28
C ASP A 315 10.12 -0.20 22.71
N PRO A 316 9.76 0.88 21.99
CA PRO A 316 10.73 1.80 21.39
C PRO A 316 11.49 2.63 22.42
N ALA A 317 11.03 2.75 23.68
CA ALA A 317 11.76 3.45 24.73
C ALA A 317 12.85 2.56 25.35
N THR A 318 12.53 1.30 25.63
CA THR A 318 13.47 0.36 26.27
C THR A 318 14.24 -0.53 25.31
N LYS A 319 13.84 -0.54 24.03
CA LYS A 319 14.39 -1.36 22.93
C LYS A 319 14.29 -2.87 23.22
N ARG A 320 13.23 -3.28 23.92
CA ARG A 320 13.01 -4.67 24.34
C ARG A 320 11.83 -5.30 23.61
N PHE A 321 12.01 -6.58 23.28
CA PHE A 321 10.97 -7.44 22.71
C PHE A 321 10.35 -8.34 23.78
N LYS A 322 9.10 -8.76 23.53
CA LYS A 322 8.45 -9.87 24.22
C LYS A 322 7.61 -10.66 23.22
N LEU A 323 7.76 -11.98 23.24
CA LEU A 323 7.04 -12.90 22.35
C LEU A 323 5.81 -13.50 23.05
N TYR A 324 4.79 -13.77 22.24
CA TYR A 324 3.53 -14.38 22.62
C TYR A 324 3.18 -15.48 21.61
N GLU A 325 3.19 -16.72 22.07
CA GLU A 325 2.91 -17.89 21.25
C GLU A 325 1.43 -17.99 20.88
N LEU A 326 1.11 -18.11 19.59
CA LEU A 326 -0.23 -18.53 19.16
C LEU A 326 -0.37 -20.06 19.15
N GLY A 327 0.75 -20.78 18.98
CA GLY A 327 0.78 -22.20 18.69
C GLY A 327 0.93 -22.49 17.19
N HIS A 328 1.52 -23.63 16.86
CA HIS A 328 2.01 -23.94 15.50
C HIS A 328 0.90 -24.28 14.47
N SER A 329 -0.38 -24.18 14.83
CA SER A 329 -1.53 -24.40 13.92
C SER A 329 -2.10 -23.10 13.33
N HIS A 330 -1.66 -21.95 13.82
CA HIS A 330 -2.16 -20.64 13.40
C HIS A 330 -1.18 -20.01 12.42
N LEU A 331 -1.35 -20.35 11.14
CA LEU A 331 -0.33 -20.23 10.12
C LEU A 331 -0.37 -18.86 9.45
N TYR A 332 0.78 -18.18 9.44
CA TYR A 332 0.98 -16.89 8.79
C TYR A 332 0.15 -15.74 9.40
N PRO A 333 0.37 -15.38 10.70
CA PRO A 333 -0.10 -14.10 11.25
C PRO A 333 0.34 -12.93 10.38
N HIS A 334 -0.58 -12.03 10.04
CA HIS A 334 -0.37 -11.06 8.98
C HIS A 334 -0.80 -9.65 9.39
N THR A 335 -1.83 -9.05 8.76
CA THR A 335 -2.11 -7.62 8.95
C THR A 335 -2.69 -7.41 10.33
N LEU A 336 -2.17 -6.47 11.11
CA LEU A 336 -2.66 -6.17 12.45
C LEU A 336 -3.17 -4.74 12.60
N ARG A 337 -4.18 -4.53 13.44
CA ARG A 337 -4.73 -3.23 13.82
C ARG A 337 -5.08 -3.23 15.29
N ILE A 338 -5.10 -2.05 15.87
CA ILE A 338 -5.32 -1.88 17.31
C ILE A 338 -6.60 -1.08 17.48
N ASP A 339 -7.54 -1.61 18.25
CA ASP A 339 -8.78 -0.89 18.53
C ASP A 339 -8.58 0.16 19.65
N ARG A 340 -9.62 0.98 19.88
CA ARG A 340 -9.58 2.05 20.90
C ARG A 340 -9.36 1.55 22.32
N ALA A 341 -9.66 0.28 22.61
CA ALA A 341 -9.44 -0.32 23.92
C ALA A 341 -8.01 -0.88 24.08
N GLY A 342 -7.19 -0.80 23.03
CA GLY A 342 -5.84 -1.35 22.98
C GLY A 342 -5.82 -2.85 22.67
N ILE A 343 -6.92 -3.44 22.19
CA ILE A 343 -6.95 -4.84 21.75
C ILE A 343 -6.31 -4.93 20.38
N VAL A 344 -5.43 -5.92 20.22
CA VAL A 344 -4.72 -6.19 18.97
C VAL A 344 -5.53 -7.19 18.17
N TRP A 345 -5.94 -6.80 16.97
CA TRP A 345 -6.69 -7.63 16.03
C TRP A 345 -5.83 -7.90 14.81
N PHE A 346 -5.76 -9.15 14.35
CA PHE A 346 -4.98 -9.46 13.15
C PHE A 346 -5.51 -10.66 12.39
N THR A 347 -5.26 -10.68 11.08
CA THR A 347 -5.55 -11.82 10.22
C THR A 347 -4.49 -12.90 10.34
N ILE A 348 -4.90 -14.15 10.17
CA ILE A 348 -4.03 -15.32 10.07
C ILE A 348 -4.36 -15.99 8.75
N VAL A 349 -3.51 -15.75 7.75
CA VAL A 349 -3.86 -15.88 6.33
C VAL A 349 -4.08 -17.35 5.96
N ALA A 350 -3.10 -18.19 6.27
CA ALA A 350 -3.09 -19.56 5.80
C ALA A 350 -4.06 -20.47 6.58
N SER A 351 -4.42 -20.09 7.81
CA SER A 351 -5.42 -20.77 8.64
C SER A 351 -6.81 -20.13 8.59
N ASN A 352 -7.11 -19.24 7.63
CA ASN A 352 -8.44 -18.63 7.45
C ASN A 352 -9.09 -18.08 8.75
N GLU A 353 -8.32 -17.32 9.52
CA GLU A 353 -8.65 -16.91 10.88
C GLU A 353 -8.47 -15.40 11.11
N VAL A 354 -9.14 -14.88 12.14
CA VAL A 354 -8.81 -13.60 12.78
C VAL A 354 -8.51 -13.86 14.24
N ALA A 355 -7.40 -13.33 14.74
CA ALA A 355 -7.05 -13.34 16.14
C ALA A 355 -7.37 -12.01 16.81
N ARG A 356 -7.86 -12.11 18.04
CA ARG A 356 -8.03 -11.03 19.00
C ARG A 356 -7.09 -11.28 20.17
N PHE A 357 -6.20 -10.34 20.45
CA PHE A 357 -5.27 -10.43 21.57
C PHE A 357 -5.49 -9.27 22.54
N ASP A 358 -5.69 -9.60 23.82
CA ASP A 358 -5.81 -8.61 24.90
C ASP A 358 -4.45 -8.43 25.61
N PRO A 359 -3.77 -7.29 25.43
CA PRO A 359 -2.46 -7.05 26.06
C PRO A 359 -2.47 -7.04 27.59
N LYS A 360 -3.61 -6.73 28.23
CA LYS A 360 -3.71 -6.65 29.69
C LYS A 360 -3.72 -8.04 30.31
N THR A 361 -4.38 -8.99 29.66
CA THR A 361 -4.47 -10.37 30.16
C THR A 361 -3.49 -11.32 29.48
N GLY A 362 -2.91 -10.93 28.33
CA GLY A 362 -2.05 -11.79 27.52
C GLY A 362 -2.80 -12.95 26.85
N ARG A 363 -4.11 -12.81 26.59
CA ARG A 363 -4.94 -13.90 26.06
C ARG A 363 -5.30 -13.68 24.59
N PHE A 364 -5.15 -14.74 23.81
CA PHE A 364 -5.71 -14.84 22.46
C PHE A 364 -7.16 -15.33 22.48
N THR A 365 -7.92 -14.91 21.49
CA THR A 365 -9.21 -15.47 21.08
C THR A 365 -9.18 -15.62 19.57
N ILE A 366 -9.35 -16.84 19.09
CA ILE A 366 -9.27 -17.17 17.66
C ILE A 366 -10.68 -17.25 17.09
N ILE A 367 -10.89 -16.60 15.95
CA ILE A 367 -12.16 -16.54 15.23
C ILE A 367 -11.95 -17.21 13.89
N HIS A 368 -12.58 -18.37 13.71
CA HIS A 368 -12.56 -19.06 12.43
C HIS A 368 -13.55 -18.40 11.46
N LEU A 369 -13.10 -18.15 10.23
CA LEU A 369 -13.91 -17.49 9.22
C LEU A 369 -14.60 -18.51 8.32
N PRO A 370 -15.71 -18.15 7.65
CA PRO A 370 -16.39 -19.06 6.71
C PRO A 370 -15.46 -19.52 5.57
N ASP A 371 -15.41 -20.82 5.27
CA ASP A 371 -14.54 -21.33 4.19
C ASP A 371 -15.07 -21.00 2.78
N GLY A 372 -16.39 -20.85 2.64
CA GLY A 372 -17.03 -20.51 1.37
C GLY A 372 -17.05 -21.65 0.34
N GLY A 373 -16.87 -22.90 0.77
CA GLY A 373 -17.01 -24.09 -0.09
C GLY A 373 -16.25 -25.31 0.42
N ILE A 374 -16.61 -26.50 -0.05
CA ILE A 374 -16.02 -27.76 0.42
C ILE A 374 -14.53 -27.90 0.07
N TRP A 375 -14.11 -27.45 -1.11
CA TRP A 375 -12.70 -27.48 -1.52
C TRP A 375 -11.83 -26.56 -0.66
N ARG A 376 -12.31 -25.35 -0.38
CA ARG A 376 -11.63 -24.40 0.51
C ARG A 376 -11.52 -24.91 1.94
N ALA A 377 -12.60 -25.50 2.47
CA ALA A 377 -12.58 -26.14 3.77
C ALA A 377 -11.54 -27.27 3.80
N MET A 378 -11.51 -28.13 2.78
CA MET A 378 -10.54 -29.21 2.67
C MET A 378 -9.09 -28.70 2.63
N SER A 379 -8.80 -27.66 1.84
CA SER A 379 -7.50 -26.99 1.82
C SER A 379 -7.11 -26.52 3.21
N HIS A 380 -8.00 -25.75 3.83
CA HIS A 380 -7.78 -25.12 5.12
C HIS A 380 -7.44 -26.17 6.20
N TYR A 381 -8.26 -27.21 6.37
CA TYR A 381 -8.03 -28.21 7.43
C TYR A 381 -6.84 -29.15 7.16
N LEU A 382 -6.48 -29.38 5.89
CA LEU A 382 -5.32 -30.23 5.54
C LEU A 382 -4.00 -29.44 5.55
N PHE A 383 -4.03 -28.12 5.36
CA PHE A 383 -2.81 -27.33 5.18
C PHE A 383 -1.81 -27.41 6.34
N PRO A 384 -2.22 -27.38 7.62
CA PRO A 384 -1.28 -27.58 8.73
C PRO A 384 -0.57 -28.94 8.69
N LEU A 385 -1.26 -30.00 8.28
CA LEU A 385 -0.64 -31.31 8.09
C LEU A 385 0.35 -31.30 6.93
N VAL A 386 -0.02 -30.67 5.81
CA VAL A 386 0.86 -30.50 4.64
C VAL A 386 2.15 -29.75 5.01
N VAL A 387 2.04 -28.63 5.72
CA VAL A 387 3.20 -27.84 6.18
C VAL A 387 4.07 -28.66 7.12
N LYS A 388 3.47 -29.37 8.08
CA LYS A 388 4.21 -30.24 9.01
C LYS A 388 4.98 -31.36 8.30
N MET A 389 4.36 -32.02 7.31
CA MET A 389 5.04 -33.05 6.51
C MET A 389 6.14 -32.45 5.62
N ALA A 390 5.89 -31.29 5.02
CA ALA A 390 6.88 -30.59 4.22
C ALA A 390 8.10 -30.16 5.06
N ALA A 391 7.90 -29.76 6.33
CA ALA A 391 8.98 -29.36 7.23
C ALA A 391 9.98 -30.49 7.56
N TRP A 392 9.62 -31.76 7.36
CA TRP A 392 10.57 -32.88 7.44
C TRP A 392 11.63 -32.86 6.32
N PHE A 393 11.36 -32.14 5.23
CA PHE A 393 12.22 -32.02 4.06
C PHE A 393 12.44 -30.54 3.72
N PRO A 394 13.27 -29.81 4.50
CA PRO A 394 13.43 -28.37 4.35
C PRO A 394 13.81 -27.94 2.93
N GLY A 395 13.14 -26.89 2.42
CA GLY A 395 13.42 -26.31 1.11
C GLY A 395 13.10 -27.18 -0.10
N GLN A 396 12.37 -28.30 0.05
CA GLN A 396 12.06 -29.21 -1.07
C GLN A 396 10.72 -28.93 -1.75
N ASN A 397 9.93 -27.95 -1.27
CA ASN A 397 8.62 -27.59 -1.83
C ASN A 397 7.60 -28.75 -1.89
N LEU A 398 7.68 -29.70 -0.96
CA LEU A 398 6.77 -30.85 -0.93
C LEU A 398 5.28 -30.43 -0.85
N HIS A 399 5.01 -29.26 -0.27
CA HIS A 399 3.67 -28.66 -0.20
C HIS A 399 3.00 -28.46 -1.57
N LEU A 400 3.78 -28.22 -2.65
CA LEU A 400 3.24 -28.07 -4.01
C LEU A 400 2.63 -29.36 -4.55
N ALA A 401 3.23 -30.51 -4.23
CA ALA A 401 2.72 -31.81 -4.64
C ALA A 401 1.53 -32.26 -3.77
N LEU A 402 1.52 -31.87 -2.49
CA LEU A 402 0.51 -32.29 -1.52
C LEU A 402 -0.77 -31.45 -1.57
N THR A 403 -0.68 -30.18 -1.95
CA THR A 403 -1.83 -29.26 -1.98
C THR A 403 -2.64 -29.44 -3.26
N HIS A 404 -3.96 -29.50 -3.15
CA HIS A 404 -4.84 -29.85 -4.28
C HIS A 404 -5.05 -28.77 -5.34
N HIS A 405 -4.46 -27.59 -5.16
CA HIS A 405 -4.58 -26.47 -6.11
C HIS A 405 -4.30 -26.85 -7.58
N LYS A 406 -3.38 -27.80 -7.82
CA LYS A 406 -3.08 -28.32 -9.17
C LYS A 406 -4.05 -29.40 -9.63
N TRP A 407 -4.07 -30.55 -8.95
CA TRP A 407 -4.79 -31.74 -9.41
C TRP A 407 -6.32 -31.62 -9.33
N ALA A 408 -6.85 -30.72 -8.49
CA ALA A 408 -8.27 -30.39 -8.43
C ALA A 408 -8.62 -29.08 -9.19
N PHE A 409 -7.69 -28.55 -9.99
CA PHE A 409 -7.87 -27.39 -10.86
C PHE A 409 -8.36 -26.12 -10.14
N GLN A 410 -7.97 -25.94 -8.87
CA GLN A 410 -8.43 -24.80 -8.06
C GLN A 410 -7.50 -23.58 -8.18
N GLY A 411 -6.20 -23.78 -8.42
CA GLY A 411 -5.20 -22.70 -8.38
C GLY A 411 -5.32 -21.91 -7.07
N ARG A 412 -5.33 -20.58 -7.18
CA ARG A 412 -5.51 -19.66 -6.04
C ARG A 412 -6.85 -19.82 -5.31
N ASP A 413 -7.90 -20.28 -5.97
CA ASP A 413 -9.23 -20.43 -5.36
C ASP A 413 -9.27 -21.57 -4.33
N ALA A 414 -8.23 -22.40 -4.28
CA ALA A 414 -8.04 -23.43 -3.27
C ALA A 414 -8.06 -22.87 -1.85
N PHE A 415 -7.71 -21.59 -1.65
CA PHE A 415 -7.69 -20.96 -0.33
C PHE A 415 -8.48 -19.64 -0.32
N PRO A 416 -9.11 -19.28 0.80
CA PRO A 416 -9.84 -18.01 0.93
C PRO A 416 -8.93 -16.80 1.28
N PHE A 417 -7.90 -17.00 2.12
CA PHE A 417 -6.91 -16.01 2.57
C PHE A 417 -7.50 -14.67 3.07
N PRO A 418 -7.89 -14.57 4.36
CA PRO A 418 -8.13 -13.28 5.01
C PRO A 418 -6.81 -12.50 5.09
N TYR A 419 -6.81 -11.26 4.61
CA TYR A 419 -5.58 -10.54 4.30
C TYR A 419 -5.49 -9.19 5.01
N GLY A 420 -6.19 -8.17 4.52
CA GLY A 420 -6.29 -6.87 5.18
C GLY A 420 -7.30 -6.90 6.32
N ILE A 421 -7.09 -6.07 7.34
CA ILE A 421 -8.02 -5.86 8.46
C ILE A 421 -8.06 -4.37 8.83
N ASP A 422 -9.21 -3.89 9.28
CA ASP A 422 -9.36 -2.58 9.89
C ASP A 422 -10.48 -2.52 10.94
N VAL A 423 -10.39 -1.54 11.84
CA VAL A 423 -11.37 -1.30 12.90
C VAL A 423 -12.26 -0.13 12.49
N ASN A 424 -13.57 -0.35 12.43
CA ASN A 424 -14.51 0.71 12.12
C ASN A 424 -14.47 1.79 13.22
N PRO A 425 -14.12 3.05 12.90
CA PRO A 425 -14.00 4.11 13.90
C PRO A 425 -15.35 4.55 14.48
N VAL A 426 -16.47 4.18 13.87
CA VAL A 426 -17.80 4.60 14.33
C VAL A 426 -18.35 3.63 15.38
N ASP A 427 -18.37 2.34 15.08
CA ASP A 427 -19.03 1.31 15.93
C ASP A 427 -18.04 0.31 16.57
N GLY A 428 -16.76 0.37 16.21
CA GLY A 428 -15.73 -0.57 16.70
C GLY A 428 -15.81 -1.96 16.08
N SER A 429 -16.65 -2.20 15.07
CA SER A 429 -16.68 -3.47 14.36
C SER A 429 -15.40 -3.72 13.59
N ILE A 430 -14.99 -4.99 13.51
CA ILE A 430 -13.76 -5.38 12.86
C ILE A 430 -14.09 -5.82 11.44
N TRP A 431 -13.35 -5.32 10.46
CA TRP A 431 -13.57 -5.66 9.05
C TRP A 431 -12.30 -6.25 8.46
N TYR A 432 -12.45 -7.29 7.64
CA TYR A 432 -11.34 -7.89 6.92
C TYR A 432 -11.68 -8.06 5.43
N ALA A 433 -10.65 -8.17 4.60
CA ALA A 433 -10.79 -8.60 3.21
C ALA A 433 -10.30 -10.02 3.07
N LYS A 434 -11.00 -10.80 2.27
CA LYS A 434 -10.69 -12.19 1.96
C LYS A 434 -10.28 -12.27 0.49
N LEU A 435 -8.97 -12.22 0.28
CA LEU A 435 -8.31 -11.89 -0.97
C LEU A 435 -8.76 -12.80 -2.12
N TYR A 436 -8.71 -14.11 -1.93
CA TYR A 436 -9.01 -15.09 -2.97
C TYR A 436 -10.49 -15.52 -2.97
N ALA A 437 -11.27 -15.11 -1.96
CA ALA A 437 -12.72 -15.32 -1.98
C ALA A 437 -13.51 -14.15 -2.58
N ASN A 438 -12.86 -13.02 -2.91
CA ASN A 438 -13.51 -11.79 -3.39
C ASN A 438 -14.62 -11.32 -2.44
N LYS A 439 -14.30 -11.30 -1.14
CA LYS A 439 -15.23 -10.89 -0.08
C LYS A 439 -14.60 -9.90 0.88
N ILE A 440 -15.45 -9.12 1.55
CA ILE A 440 -15.14 -8.47 2.82
C ILE A 440 -16.00 -9.09 3.92
N GLY A 441 -15.49 -9.14 5.15
CA GLY A 441 -16.22 -9.65 6.29
C GLY A 441 -16.24 -8.66 7.44
N ARG A 442 -17.35 -8.62 8.17
CA ARG A 442 -17.57 -7.88 9.42
C ARG A 442 -17.60 -8.87 10.57
N ILE A 443 -16.92 -8.53 11.67
CA ILE A 443 -16.95 -9.24 12.94
C ILE A 443 -17.54 -8.30 13.98
N ASP A 444 -18.57 -8.76 14.70
CA ASP A 444 -19.07 -8.07 15.88
C ASP A 444 -18.04 -8.15 17.01
N PRO A 445 -17.57 -7.03 17.59
CA PRO A 445 -16.47 -7.04 18.54
C PRO A 445 -16.84 -7.64 19.91
N LYS A 446 -18.13 -7.85 20.18
CA LYS A 446 -18.63 -8.41 21.45
C LYS A 446 -19.01 -9.87 21.31
N THR A 447 -19.81 -10.21 20.29
CA THR A 447 -20.31 -11.58 20.09
C THR A 447 -19.39 -12.41 19.21
N LEU A 448 -18.45 -11.77 18.50
CA LEU A 448 -17.55 -12.37 17.52
C LEU A 448 -18.27 -13.00 16.31
N ALA A 449 -19.55 -12.67 16.10
CA ALA A 449 -20.31 -13.14 14.96
C ALA A 449 -19.77 -12.53 13.65
N VAL A 450 -19.65 -13.38 12.62
CA VAL A 450 -19.10 -13.00 11.30
C VAL A 450 -20.22 -12.85 10.26
N THR A 451 -20.13 -11.83 9.41
CA THR A 451 -21.00 -11.61 8.25
C THR A 451 -20.15 -11.20 7.05
N GLU A 452 -20.34 -11.83 5.89
CA GLU A 452 -19.53 -11.56 4.69
C GLU A 452 -20.36 -10.98 3.53
N PHE A 453 -19.69 -10.20 2.69
CA PHE A 453 -20.24 -9.50 1.54
C PHE A 453 -19.34 -9.72 0.32
N ASP A 454 -19.93 -10.04 -0.83
CA ASP A 454 -19.22 -10.14 -2.10
C ASP A 454 -18.75 -8.77 -2.58
N THR A 455 -17.53 -8.69 -3.11
CA THR A 455 -17.00 -7.47 -3.71
C THR A 455 -17.26 -7.44 -5.22
N PRO A 456 -17.58 -6.27 -5.81
CA PRO A 456 -17.82 -6.15 -7.25
C PRO A 456 -16.55 -6.23 -8.10
N LEU A 457 -15.37 -6.01 -7.50
CA LEU A 457 -14.06 -6.21 -8.11
C LEU A 457 -13.27 -7.26 -7.33
N GLY A 458 -12.39 -7.97 -8.03
CA GLY A 458 -11.56 -9.05 -7.53
C GLY A 458 -10.31 -8.60 -6.76
N GLY A 459 -9.85 -9.46 -5.88
CA GLY A 459 -8.65 -9.25 -5.07
C GLY A 459 -8.76 -8.11 -4.05
N PRO A 460 -9.83 -8.01 -3.24
CA PRO A 460 -9.86 -7.04 -2.16
C PRO A 460 -8.69 -7.30 -1.21
N ARG A 461 -7.82 -6.30 -1.02
CA ARG A 461 -6.57 -6.48 -0.26
C ARG A 461 -6.54 -5.67 1.04
N ARG A 462 -5.65 -4.69 1.21
CA ARG A 462 -5.51 -3.95 2.47
C ARG A 462 -6.44 -2.74 2.53
N LEU A 463 -7.65 -2.95 3.04
CA LEU A 463 -8.70 -1.94 3.27
C LEU A 463 -8.39 -0.97 4.42
N ARG A 464 -9.04 0.20 4.41
CA ARG A 464 -9.10 1.16 5.54
C ARG A 464 -10.42 1.91 5.62
N PHE A 465 -10.79 2.30 6.83
CA PHE A 465 -11.91 3.18 7.10
C PHE A 465 -11.54 4.66 6.94
N ASP A 466 -12.48 5.43 6.40
CA ASP A 466 -12.50 6.88 6.61
C ASP A 466 -13.14 7.24 7.96
N PRO A 467 -12.98 8.49 8.45
CA PRO A 467 -13.57 8.91 9.72
C PRO A 467 -15.10 8.84 9.78
N GLN A 468 -15.79 8.73 8.64
CA GLN A 468 -17.24 8.61 8.54
C GLN A 468 -17.72 7.15 8.58
N GLY A 469 -16.80 6.18 8.62
CA GLY A 469 -17.11 4.75 8.65
C GLY A 469 -17.41 4.15 7.27
N ASN A 470 -17.06 4.82 6.17
CA ASN A 470 -17.01 4.15 4.87
C ASN A 470 -15.70 3.38 4.74
N LEU A 471 -15.79 2.20 4.15
CA LEU A 471 -14.66 1.31 3.98
C LEU A 471 -14.09 1.44 2.57
N TRP A 472 -12.83 1.84 2.46
CA TRP A 472 -12.10 1.95 1.22
C TRP A 472 -11.25 0.70 1.01
N ILE A 473 -11.33 0.09 -0.18
CA ILE A 473 -10.75 -1.21 -0.46
C ILE A 473 -10.02 -1.15 -1.82
N PRO A 474 -8.72 -1.45 -1.89
CA PRO A 474 -8.05 -1.61 -3.16
C PRO A 474 -8.39 -2.99 -3.76
N ALA A 475 -8.71 -3.02 -5.05
CA ALA A 475 -8.95 -4.23 -5.82
C ALA A 475 -7.66 -4.59 -6.58
N PHE A 476 -6.89 -5.50 -5.99
CA PHE A 476 -5.54 -5.84 -6.45
C PHE A 476 -5.54 -6.52 -7.83
N ASP A 477 -6.45 -7.47 -8.05
CA ASP A 477 -6.47 -8.26 -9.29
C ASP A 477 -7.05 -7.45 -10.47
N ASP A 478 -8.05 -6.60 -10.20
CA ASP A 478 -8.77 -5.84 -11.22
C ASP A 478 -8.26 -4.40 -11.40
N GLY A 479 -7.28 -3.94 -10.61
CA GLY A 479 -6.68 -2.62 -10.73
C GLY A 479 -7.65 -1.47 -10.44
N GLY A 480 -8.39 -1.55 -9.32
CA GLY A 480 -9.44 -0.61 -8.97
C GLY A 480 -9.44 -0.14 -7.52
N LEU A 481 -10.30 0.83 -7.22
CA LEU A 481 -10.64 1.27 -5.87
C LEU A 481 -12.13 1.06 -5.63
N MET A 482 -12.48 0.55 -4.45
CA MET A 482 -13.87 0.37 -4.02
C MET A 482 -14.14 1.18 -2.75
N ARG A 483 -15.34 1.73 -2.65
CA ARG A 483 -15.91 2.30 -1.42
C ARG A 483 -17.13 1.50 -1.02
N PHE A 484 -17.17 1.05 0.22
CA PHE A 484 -18.30 0.31 0.79
C PHE A 484 -18.93 1.11 1.94
N ASP A 485 -20.19 1.47 1.78
CA ASP A 485 -20.98 2.11 2.84
C ASP A 485 -21.47 1.03 3.82
N THR A 486 -20.89 1.01 5.03
CA THR A 486 -21.21 0.00 6.06
C THR A 486 -22.62 0.09 6.63
N ARG A 487 -23.36 1.18 6.39
CA ARG A 487 -24.75 1.35 6.86
C ARG A 487 -25.76 0.86 5.84
N THR A 488 -25.45 1.02 4.55
CA THR A 488 -26.37 0.65 3.44
C THR A 488 -25.95 -0.62 2.70
N HIS A 489 -24.75 -1.12 2.97
CA HIS A 489 -24.12 -2.27 2.31
C HIS A 489 -24.00 -2.12 0.79
N ARG A 490 -23.69 -0.91 0.33
CA ARG A 490 -23.56 -0.58 -1.11
C ARG A 490 -22.11 -0.29 -1.47
N PHE A 491 -21.70 -0.79 -2.63
CA PHE A 491 -20.40 -0.51 -3.24
C PHE A 491 -20.49 0.62 -4.26
N GLU A 492 -19.40 1.37 -4.35
CA GLU A 492 -19.06 2.27 -5.44
C GLU A 492 -17.63 1.93 -5.89
N THR A 493 -17.37 1.94 -7.20
CA THR A 493 -16.09 1.52 -7.79
C THR A 493 -15.48 2.61 -8.65
N PHE A 494 -14.15 2.75 -8.58
CA PHE A 494 -13.37 3.72 -9.34
C PHE A 494 -12.23 3.01 -10.07
N LYS A 495 -12.04 3.33 -11.36
CA LYS A 495 -10.91 2.82 -12.14
C LYS A 495 -9.66 3.63 -11.85
N LEU A 496 -8.52 2.96 -11.70
CA LEU A 496 -7.25 3.64 -11.51
C LEU A 496 -6.74 4.26 -12.82
N PRO A 497 -6.02 5.40 -12.79
CA PRO A 497 -5.42 5.99 -13.97
C PRO A 497 -4.29 5.13 -14.54
N LEU A 498 -4.44 4.69 -15.79
CA LEU A 498 -3.41 3.94 -16.53
C LEU A 498 -2.60 4.88 -17.43
N LEU A 499 -1.37 4.50 -17.73
CA LEU A 499 -0.48 5.17 -18.68
C LEU A 499 -0.74 4.73 -20.12
N ALA A 500 -1.07 3.46 -20.36
CA ALA A 500 -1.23 2.87 -21.70
C ALA A 500 -2.45 1.95 -21.83
N HIS A 501 -2.80 1.60 -23.07
CA HIS A 501 -3.80 0.58 -23.38
C HIS A 501 -3.32 -0.81 -22.95
N ASN A 502 -4.23 -1.68 -22.47
CA ASN A 502 -3.96 -3.02 -21.92
C ASN A 502 -3.06 -3.10 -20.68
N GLU A 503 -2.58 -1.95 -20.21
CA GLU A 503 -1.90 -1.84 -18.93
C GLU A 503 -2.85 -2.19 -17.78
N TYR A 504 -2.27 -2.53 -16.63
CA TYR A 504 -2.99 -2.72 -15.39
C TYR A 504 -2.12 -2.23 -14.23
N GLU A 505 -2.78 -1.92 -13.12
CA GLU A 505 -2.15 -1.63 -11.85
C GLU A 505 -2.53 -2.68 -10.83
N VAL A 506 -1.68 -2.86 -9.83
CA VAL A 506 -1.92 -3.80 -8.73
C VAL A 506 -1.86 -3.06 -7.39
N PRO A 507 -2.93 -2.38 -7.00
CA PRO A 507 -2.96 -1.59 -5.77
C PRO A 507 -2.89 -2.52 -4.56
N TYR A 508 -1.73 -2.59 -3.91
CA TYR A 508 -1.51 -3.50 -2.79
C TYR A 508 -2.23 -3.08 -1.52
N ALA A 509 -2.13 -1.79 -1.20
CA ALA A 509 -2.74 -1.20 -0.02
C ALA A 509 -3.20 0.23 -0.28
N LEU A 510 -4.03 0.71 0.64
CA LEU A 510 -4.35 2.11 0.76
C LEU A 510 -4.35 2.55 2.22
N ASN A 511 -4.30 3.86 2.44
CA ASN A 511 -4.63 4.46 3.72
C ASN A 511 -5.39 5.78 3.55
N VAL A 512 -6.22 6.13 4.53
CA VAL A 512 -7.02 7.36 4.52
C VAL A 512 -6.34 8.40 5.37
N GLN A 513 -6.03 9.56 4.80
CA GLN A 513 -5.39 10.63 5.55
C GLN A 513 -6.35 11.21 6.59
N PRO A 514 -6.15 11.01 7.92
CA PRO A 514 -7.06 11.46 8.97
C PRO A 514 -7.53 12.91 8.90
N LYS A 515 -6.68 13.83 8.40
CA LYS A 515 -7.00 15.26 8.35
C LYS A 515 -7.85 15.66 7.15
N THR A 516 -7.62 15.05 5.99
CA THR A 516 -8.25 15.46 4.72
C THR A 516 -9.33 14.50 4.25
N GLY A 517 -9.26 13.23 4.67
CA GLY A 517 -10.09 12.15 4.14
C GLY A 517 -9.65 11.66 2.76
N ASP A 518 -8.52 12.16 2.24
CA ASP A 518 -8.01 11.69 0.95
C ASP A 518 -7.45 10.28 1.07
N ILE A 519 -7.61 9.51 0.00
CA ILE A 519 -7.22 8.10 -0.05
C ILE A 519 -5.89 7.99 -0.78
N TRP A 520 -4.87 7.50 -0.09
CA TRP A 520 -3.54 7.28 -0.64
C TRP A 520 -3.40 5.80 -0.98
N ILE A 521 -2.94 5.50 -2.20
CA ILE A 521 -2.95 4.14 -2.76
C ILE A 521 -1.58 3.85 -3.37
N THR A 522 -1.05 2.67 -3.08
CA THR A 522 0.18 2.15 -3.69
C THR A 522 -0.06 1.82 -5.17
N SER A 523 0.81 2.22 -6.09
CA SER A 523 0.73 1.85 -7.52
C SER A 523 2.01 1.17 -7.95
N ASN A 524 1.97 -0.16 -8.00
CA ASN A 524 3.20 -0.94 -7.98
C ASN A 524 3.71 -1.37 -9.36
N MET A 525 2.98 -1.15 -10.45
CA MET A 525 3.47 -1.55 -11.79
C MET A 525 4.11 -0.42 -12.58
N SER A 526 3.87 0.83 -12.19
CA SER A 526 4.22 2.03 -12.95
C SER A 526 5.14 3.01 -12.21
N ASP A 527 5.67 2.65 -11.04
CA ASP A 527 6.48 3.51 -10.18
C ASP A 527 5.75 4.80 -9.75
N ARG A 528 4.52 4.67 -9.23
CA ARG A 528 3.68 5.84 -8.85
C ARG A 528 3.04 5.67 -7.48
N ILE A 529 2.59 6.78 -6.91
CA ILE A 529 1.63 6.83 -5.81
C ILE A 529 0.37 7.55 -6.30
N PHE A 530 -0.80 7.01 -5.96
CA PHE A 530 -2.07 7.70 -6.22
C PHE A 530 -2.62 8.34 -4.95
N ARG A 531 -3.19 9.54 -5.12
CA ARG A 531 -4.06 10.21 -4.16
C ARG A 531 -5.42 10.39 -4.80
N PHE A 532 -6.45 9.80 -4.22
CA PHE A 532 -7.83 9.98 -4.62
C PHE A 532 -8.51 10.96 -3.66
N VAL A 533 -9.18 11.98 -4.21
CA VAL A 533 -9.92 13.00 -3.46
C VAL A 533 -11.41 12.66 -3.54
N PRO A 534 -12.04 12.13 -2.47
CA PRO A 534 -13.41 11.63 -2.55
C PRO A 534 -14.46 12.69 -2.93
N SER A 535 -14.26 13.95 -2.51
CA SER A 535 -15.21 15.04 -2.74
C SER A 535 -15.34 15.44 -4.21
N THR A 536 -14.26 15.29 -4.99
CA THR A 536 -14.23 15.61 -6.44
C THR A 536 -14.08 14.36 -7.31
N GLN A 537 -13.96 13.18 -6.70
CA GLN A 537 -13.72 11.90 -7.36
C GLN A 537 -12.54 11.94 -8.34
N THR A 538 -11.46 12.64 -7.97
CA THR A 538 -10.31 12.88 -8.83
C THR A 538 -9.08 12.15 -8.32
N PHE A 539 -8.33 11.54 -9.25
CA PHE A 539 -7.00 11.00 -8.96
C PHE A 539 -5.92 12.03 -9.23
N ILE A 540 -4.94 12.09 -8.34
CA ILE A 540 -3.66 12.76 -8.49
C ILE A 540 -2.60 11.67 -8.48
N THR A 541 -1.62 11.79 -9.36
CA THR A 541 -0.59 10.77 -9.56
C THR A 541 0.78 11.38 -9.32
N TYR A 542 1.56 10.79 -8.42
CA TYR A 542 2.92 11.21 -8.09
C TYR A 542 3.91 10.18 -8.64
N PRO A 543 4.66 10.48 -9.72
CA PRO A 543 5.73 9.62 -10.21
C PRO A 543 6.86 9.51 -9.19
N LEU A 544 7.38 8.31 -8.96
CA LEU A 544 8.49 8.08 -8.05
C LEU A 544 9.83 8.29 -8.77
N PRO A 545 10.83 8.91 -8.12
CA PRO A 545 12.15 9.14 -8.70
C PRO A 545 12.98 7.87 -8.88
N THR A 546 12.71 6.86 -8.04
CA THR A 546 13.40 5.56 -8.03
C THR A 546 12.56 4.55 -8.83
N ARG A 547 13.15 3.99 -9.90
CA ARG A 547 12.48 2.97 -10.72
C ARG A 547 12.38 1.64 -9.99
N VAL A 548 11.41 0.85 -10.41
CA VAL A 548 11.13 -0.50 -9.89
C VAL A 548 10.78 -0.46 -8.39
N THR A 549 10.02 0.53 -7.96
CA THR A 549 9.59 0.68 -6.56
C THR A 549 8.31 -0.10 -6.29
N TRP A 550 8.33 -0.95 -5.27
CA TRP A 550 7.18 -1.70 -4.77
C TRP A 550 6.77 -1.20 -3.39
N LEU A 551 5.50 -0.85 -3.17
CA LEU A 551 5.00 -0.35 -1.89
C LEU A 551 3.93 -1.29 -1.31
N ARG A 552 3.85 -1.43 0.03
CA ARG A 552 2.94 -2.38 0.70
C ARG A 552 2.03 -1.81 1.78
N ASP A 553 2.44 -0.76 2.49
CA ASP A 553 1.55 -0.01 3.40
C ASP A 553 1.82 1.48 3.27
N MET A 554 0.88 2.31 3.71
CA MET A 554 1.03 3.75 3.74
C MET A 554 0.69 4.26 5.13
N THR A 555 1.51 5.15 5.67
CA THR A 555 1.35 5.73 7.00
C THR A 555 1.57 7.24 6.93
N PHE A 556 1.11 7.97 7.94
CA PHE A 556 1.10 9.43 7.93
C PHE A 556 1.85 9.98 9.14
N THR A 557 2.82 10.85 8.88
CA THR A 557 3.57 11.55 9.92
C THR A 557 2.79 12.74 10.45
N GLN A 558 3.19 13.26 11.61
CA GLN A 558 2.49 14.39 12.24
C GLN A 558 2.56 15.67 11.39
N ASP A 559 3.71 15.86 10.73
CA ASP A 559 3.99 16.95 9.79
C ASP A 559 3.23 16.83 8.44
N GLY A 560 2.52 15.72 8.23
CA GLY A 560 1.64 15.51 7.08
C GLY A 560 2.30 14.84 5.88
N ALA A 561 3.49 14.26 6.03
CA ALA A 561 4.07 13.38 5.03
C ALA A 561 3.28 12.07 4.92
N VAL A 562 3.30 11.50 3.73
CA VAL A 562 2.77 10.18 3.41
C VAL A 562 3.95 9.25 3.21
N CYS A 563 4.16 8.33 4.15
CA CYS A 563 5.35 7.50 4.18
C CYS A 563 5.03 6.02 3.87
N SER A 564 6.02 5.33 3.34
CA SER A 564 6.02 3.91 3.01
C SER A 564 7.46 3.37 3.02
N SER A 565 7.63 2.11 2.67
CA SER A 565 8.91 1.47 2.39
C SER A 565 8.91 0.90 0.98
N SER A 566 10.07 0.90 0.32
CA SER A 566 10.28 0.06 -0.85
C SER A 566 10.48 -1.40 -0.40
N SER A 567 9.54 -2.23 -0.82
CA SER A 567 9.32 -3.59 -0.32
C SER A 567 9.45 -4.61 -1.46
N ASN A 568 10.38 -4.38 -2.39
CA ASN A 568 10.66 -5.36 -3.44
C ASN A 568 11.31 -6.59 -2.83
N LEU A 569 10.80 -7.75 -3.21
CA LEU A 569 11.41 -9.03 -2.91
C LEU A 569 12.05 -9.60 -4.18
N PRO A 570 13.35 -9.42 -4.44
CA PRO A 570 14.38 -8.80 -3.59
C PRO A 570 14.66 -7.32 -3.90
N ALA A 571 15.28 -6.61 -2.94
CA ALA A 571 15.59 -5.20 -3.04
C ALA A 571 16.65 -4.86 -4.11
N TYR A 572 17.53 -5.80 -4.47
CA TYR A 572 18.50 -5.59 -5.56
C TYR A 572 17.86 -5.36 -6.94
N GLY A 573 16.56 -5.62 -7.09
CA GLY A 573 15.80 -5.27 -8.31
C GLY A 573 15.42 -3.79 -8.41
N ILE A 574 15.48 -3.04 -7.31
CA ILE A 574 15.20 -1.59 -7.26
C ILE A 574 16.35 -0.83 -7.90
N GLU A 575 16.08 0.32 -8.52
CA GLU A 575 17.15 1.24 -8.91
C GLU A 575 18.00 1.67 -7.70
N GLY A 576 19.31 1.39 -7.77
CA GLY A 576 20.24 1.57 -6.64
C GLY A 576 20.40 0.33 -5.75
N GLY A 577 19.62 -0.72 -6.00
CA GLY A 577 19.83 -2.07 -5.48
C GLY A 577 19.62 -2.24 -3.98
N ARG A 578 18.87 -1.33 -3.33
CA ARG A 578 18.66 -1.30 -1.87
C ARG A 578 17.22 -0.88 -1.56
N ALA A 579 16.70 -1.40 -0.46
CA ALA A 579 15.43 -0.95 0.09
C ALA A 579 15.54 0.49 0.62
N SER A 580 14.41 1.13 0.89
CA SER A 580 14.34 2.49 1.38
C SER A 580 13.06 2.76 2.16
N PHE A 581 13.14 3.67 3.13
CA PHE A 581 11.95 4.41 3.57
C PHE A 581 11.71 5.56 2.61
N ILE A 582 10.44 5.84 2.30
CA ILE A 582 10.02 6.86 1.34
C ILE A 582 8.94 7.72 2.01
N CYS A 583 9.07 9.04 1.97
CA CYS A 583 8.04 9.97 2.44
C CYS A 583 7.76 11.04 1.38
N LEU A 584 6.49 11.15 0.98
CA LEU A 584 5.96 12.18 0.09
C LEU A 584 5.27 13.29 0.89
N TYR A 585 5.68 14.52 0.69
CA TYR A 585 5.06 15.73 1.20
C TYR A 585 4.27 16.39 0.06
N PRO A 586 2.94 16.19 -0.04
CA PRO A 586 2.16 16.66 -1.18
C PRO A 586 2.11 18.19 -1.33
N ASP A 587 2.18 18.91 -0.20
CA ASP A 587 2.15 20.38 -0.16
C ASP A 587 3.55 20.96 0.09
N GLY A 588 4.59 20.15 -0.09
CA GLY A 588 5.97 20.48 0.30
C GLY A 588 6.25 20.29 1.78
N GLU A 589 7.52 20.28 2.15
CA GLU A 589 7.94 20.22 3.55
C GLU A 589 7.53 21.50 4.28
N ARG A 590 6.60 21.37 5.22
CA ARG A 590 6.25 22.47 6.10
C ARG A 590 7.37 22.66 7.13
N GLY A 591 8.34 23.53 6.80
CA GLY A 591 9.10 24.22 7.84
C GLY A 591 8.09 24.92 8.77
N GLY A 592 8.11 24.59 10.05
CA GLY A 592 7.10 25.07 11.01
C GLY A 592 6.99 26.60 10.96
N THR A 593 5.88 27.12 10.42
CA THR A 593 5.14 28.35 10.85
C THR A 593 4.12 28.91 9.85
N ALA A 594 4.12 28.60 8.54
CA ALA A 594 3.26 29.38 7.61
C ALA A 594 1.90 28.74 7.22
N ALA A 595 1.78 27.41 7.14
CA ALA A 595 0.56 26.78 6.62
C ALA A 595 -0.59 26.64 7.64
N ASN A 596 -0.30 26.73 8.94
CA ASN A 596 -1.35 26.71 9.98
C ASN A 596 -2.10 28.04 10.05
N ALA A 597 -1.54 29.14 9.56
CA ALA A 597 -2.25 30.41 9.45
C ALA A 597 -3.12 30.48 8.18
N ALA A 598 -2.60 30.04 7.02
CA ALA A 598 -3.34 30.06 5.76
C ALA A 598 -4.44 28.97 5.69
N GLY A 599 -4.19 27.78 6.25
CA GLY A 599 -5.20 26.71 6.34
C GLY A 599 -6.34 27.07 7.28
N ASN A 600 -6.04 27.68 8.43
CA ASN A 600 -7.07 28.17 9.36
C ASN A 600 -7.79 29.41 8.83
N ALA A 601 -7.12 30.30 8.09
CA ALA A 601 -7.77 31.45 7.45
C ALA A 601 -8.72 31.02 6.34
N ASN A 602 -8.34 30.03 5.51
CA ASN A 602 -9.20 29.49 4.45
C ASN A 602 -10.38 28.67 5.01
N ALA A 603 -10.16 27.90 6.07
CA ALA A 603 -11.23 27.19 6.77
C ALA A 603 -12.21 28.16 7.46
N ALA A 604 -11.70 29.20 8.12
CA ALA A 604 -12.52 30.25 8.74
C ALA A 604 -13.27 31.08 7.69
N ALA A 605 -12.66 31.41 6.56
CA ALA A 605 -13.30 32.12 5.46
C ALA A 605 -14.39 31.28 4.77
N ASN A 606 -14.18 29.96 4.63
CA ASN A 606 -15.21 29.05 4.12
C ASN A 606 -16.36 28.86 5.11
N LEU A 607 -16.08 28.73 6.41
CA LEU A 607 -17.13 28.70 7.45
C LEU A 607 -17.91 30.02 7.51
N ALA A 608 -17.25 31.17 7.33
CA ALA A 608 -17.91 32.47 7.28
C ALA A 608 -18.80 32.62 6.03
N ARG A 609 -18.38 32.12 4.87
CA ARG A 609 -19.20 32.08 3.64
C ARG A 609 -20.41 31.17 3.77
N VAL A 610 -20.26 29.99 4.39
CA VAL A 610 -21.37 29.06 4.65
C VAL A 610 -22.37 29.65 5.65
N ARG A 611 -21.89 30.32 6.70
CA ARG A 611 -22.76 31.03 7.67
C ARG A 611 -23.48 32.23 7.05
N ALA A 612 -22.81 32.98 6.17
CA ALA A 612 -23.43 34.08 5.44
C ALA A 612 -24.49 33.60 4.42
N ALA A 613 -24.30 32.42 3.82
CA ALA A 613 -25.30 31.79 2.96
C ALA A 613 -26.50 31.25 3.74
N ALA A 614 -26.29 30.76 4.97
CA ALA A 614 -27.36 30.32 5.87
C ALA A 614 -28.18 31.49 6.45
N ALA A 615 -27.55 32.64 6.71
CA ALA A 615 -28.21 33.84 7.26
C ALA A 615 -29.08 34.61 6.24
N ARG A 616 -28.94 34.33 4.93
CA ARG A 616 -29.74 34.96 3.86
C ARG A 616 -31.07 34.26 3.57
N ARG A 617 -31.43 33.22 4.33
CA ARG A 617 -32.75 32.58 4.26
C ARG A 617 -33.58 32.97 5.48
N THR A 618 -34.19 34.14 5.43
CA THR A 618 -35.33 34.49 6.31
C THR A 618 -36.63 33.88 5.77
N PRO A 619 -37.49 33.31 6.62
CA PRO A 619 -38.79 32.78 6.19
C PRO A 619 -39.82 33.89 6.12
N GLU A 620 -40.53 33.98 4.99
CA GLU A 620 -41.67 34.87 4.82
C GLU A 620 -42.87 34.34 5.64
N ARG A 621 -43.45 35.23 6.46
CA ARG A 621 -44.65 34.97 7.28
C ARG A 621 -45.89 34.90 6.40
N THR A 622 -46.74 33.90 6.62
CA THR A 622 -48.18 34.01 6.31
C THR A 622 -49.01 33.61 7.53
N ALA A 623 -49.98 34.47 7.85
CA ALA A 623 -50.97 34.34 8.93
C ALA A 623 -52.31 33.79 8.37
N PRO A 624 -53.25 33.34 9.22
CA PRO A 624 -54.15 32.21 8.91
C PRO A 624 -55.57 32.63 8.51
N ALA A 625 -56.30 31.72 7.84
CA ALA A 625 -57.75 31.80 7.70
C ALA A 625 -58.42 30.41 7.72
N ARG A 626 -59.64 30.41 8.29
CA ARG A 626 -60.46 29.30 8.77
C ARG A 626 -61.15 28.47 7.67
N ALA A 627 -61.38 27.20 8.05
CA ALA A 627 -62.47 26.27 7.71
C ALA A 627 -63.59 26.67 6.72
N ALA A 628 -63.87 25.76 5.78
CA ALA A 628 -65.23 25.45 5.30
C ALA A 628 -65.30 23.99 4.79
N LEU A 629 -66.34 23.28 5.21
CA LEU A 629 -66.74 21.95 4.76
C LEU A 629 -67.25 21.98 3.30
N ALA A 630 -67.04 20.89 2.55
CA ALA A 630 -68.08 20.27 1.71
C ALA A 630 -67.72 18.82 1.31
N ARG A 631 -68.77 17.99 1.28
CA ARG A 631 -68.84 16.54 1.06
C ARG A 631 -68.77 16.12 -0.41
N ALA A 632 -68.70 14.79 -0.59
CA ALA A 632 -69.07 13.94 -1.73
C ALA A 632 -67.96 13.74 -2.78
N GLY A 633 -67.74 12.56 -3.35
CA GLY A 633 -68.49 11.30 -3.31
C GLY A 633 -67.65 10.11 -3.78
N SER A 634 -68.24 8.93 -3.61
CA SER A 634 -67.72 7.60 -3.89
C SER A 634 -67.59 7.24 -5.38
N ASN A 635 -66.67 6.32 -5.69
CA ASN A 635 -66.82 5.11 -6.55
C ASN A 635 -65.41 4.49 -6.70
N ARG A 636 -65.09 3.31 -6.17
CA ARG A 636 -65.45 1.92 -6.53
C ARG A 636 -65.12 1.49 -7.97
N ASP A 637 -64.43 0.35 -8.01
CA ASP A 637 -64.21 -0.62 -9.09
C ASP A 637 -63.22 -0.20 -10.21
N GLY A 638 -62.31 -1.03 -10.73
CA GLY A 638 -62.01 -2.45 -10.57
C GLY A 638 -61.03 -2.89 -11.69
N ALA A 639 -60.55 -4.13 -11.56
CA ALA A 639 -60.01 -5.00 -12.62
C ALA A 639 -58.61 -4.76 -13.26
N ILE A 640 -57.70 -5.63 -12.83
CA ILE A 640 -56.80 -6.52 -13.60
C ILE A 640 -57.06 -6.58 -15.12
N GLN A 641 -55.99 -6.44 -15.93
CA GLN A 641 -55.81 -7.27 -17.12
C GLN A 641 -54.34 -7.44 -17.53
N THR A 642 -53.98 -8.71 -17.71
CA THR A 642 -52.81 -9.30 -18.36
C THR A 642 -52.80 -9.07 -19.87
N ALA A 643 -51.61 -8.95 -20.48
CA ALA A 643 -51.37 -9.42 -21.84
C ALA A 643 -49.90 -9.78 -22.05
N ALA A 644 -49.69 -11.00 -22.53
CA ALA A 644 -48.42 -11.55 -23.00
C ALA A 644 -48.43 -11.57 -24.55
N ILE A 645 -47.32 -12.08 -25.12
CA ILE A 645 -47.12 -12.53 -26.52
C ILE A 645 -46.67 -11.36 -27.43
N GLN A 646 -45.59 -11.42 -28.24
CA GLN A 646 -45.11 -12.51 -29.08
C GLN A 646 -43.62 -12.35 -29.43
N ALA A 647 -42.93 -13.48 -29.54
CA ALA A 647 -41.68 -13.62 -30.29
C ALA A 647 -41.96 -13.71 -31.79
N ASP A 648 -41.05 -13.22 -32.61
CA ASP A 648 -40.84 -13.76 -33.95
C ASP A 648 -39.34 -13.77 -34.25
N GLY A 649 -38.88 -14.89 -34.81
CA GLY A 649 -37.49 -15.12 -35.14
C GLY A 649 -37.23 -14.81 -36.61
N THR A 650 -35.97 -14.62 -36.97
CA THR A 650 -35.38 -15.25 -38.15
C THR A 650 -33.86 -15.13 -38.13
N ARG A 651 -33.27 -16.11 -38.79
CA ARG A 651 -31.91 -16.63 -38.75
C ARG A 651 -31.20 -16.20 -40.03
N THR A 652 -29.95 -15.73 -39.97
CA THR A 652 -28.92 -16.02 -41.01
C THR A 652 -27.51 -15.69 -40.51
N ASP A 653 -26.79 -16.78 -40.24
CA ASP A 653 -25.43 -17.18 -40.62
C ASP A 653 -24.39 -16.19 -41.24
N ARG A 654 -23.12 -16.48 -40.89
CA ARG A 654 -21.83 -16.27 -41.60
C ARG A 654 -20.87 -15.10 -41.27
N SER A 655 -19.77 -15.52 -40.63
CA SER A 655 -18.35 -15.41 -41.03
C SER A 655 -17.60 -14.06 -41.06
N ALA A 656 -16.41 -14.12 -40.43
CA ALA A 656 -15.15 -13.46 -40.76
C ALA A 656 -15.07 -11.92 -40.67
N HIS A 657 -14.41 -11.42 -39.63
CA HIS A 657 -13.08 -10.78 -39.72
C HIS A 657 -12.48 -10.57 -38.33
#